data_AF-A0A562RPB9-F1
#
_entry.id   AF-A0A562RPB9-F1
#
_cell.length_a   1.000
_cell.length_b   1.000
_cell.length_c   1.000
_cell.angle_alpha   90.00
_cell.angle_beta   90.00
_cell.angle_gamma   90.00
#
_symmetry.space_group_name_H-M   'P 1'
#
loop_
_entity.id
_entity.type
_entity.pdbx_description
1 polymer ?
#
loop_
_entity_poly.entity_id
_entity_poly.type
_entity_poly.pdbx_seq_one_letter_code
_entity_poly.pdbx_strand_id
1 'polypeptide(L)'
;MNGIASRQAGRPFSGSGMAAALALALPLACAALAAATATPPAVELDDEAAALACRSGARMVAGQSLAVPAEDLTPRRPPPGVPASDATVFRTTYDIASGSGTLARVPLVQDDDGSVRLLPPLWEASALLSGTAPAARQIYTLNPDSSPAGATIPFEWPRLSVAQRAALNRPPGAVTGAESGADGLGEARVAYLRGERIQEGTVFQPRAGLLGDAVHGVPVYVGPGASQPGDSAHAAFYSRTLLRRDAVYLGTNDGMLHAFDAATGAELFAYVPNMLVPALNELTAPGRAHRPYVDGPLTAGEALVRGQWRTVLVGSPGAGAQGLFALDVTDPAAFAGGAGAMWEFTQQDDPALGNVMQPVQVGRLQLRSTAAGPQYRHFALTGNGVNSYVADGAAGAGQGALFLLALDKPPAERWRLDTNYYRLDTPPGEPSLPAGLGAPALVADDDNMVRHAYAGDLQGNLWRFDFTGRPPWRTDPSMQSLFVARDAAGHRQPVTQQPKIVHAEGGGYLVLFGTGSLYGREERAPDTFTPQSYYAIYDDPAARARPVPLRRADLVQRSVDGASGDADFLVTGRMATIGAGDRPQGWYLDFADVAQSGERSIASGTLADGKLVFGTVVPGRDPCADSAGRVYVLDALAGLATDADGAALLSGSTGTLLPDFLGAPLMLRGDRVRTGREANGRLRIRRDTVIVQPGEVPRVVAGSAASWPAGRLSWREVANWRRLHRAAGGPAP
;
A
#
# COMPACT_ATOMS: atom_id res chain seq x y z
N MET A 1 33.02 24.60 92.06
CA MET A 1 32.24 25.00 93.25
C MET A 1 30.85 25.38 92.80
N ASN A 2 29.86 24.63 93.31
CA ASN A 2 28.50 25.02 93.72
C ASN A 2 27.77 26.18 93.02
N GLY A 3 26.50 25.94 92.67
CA GLY A 3 25.48 27.00 92.77
C GLY A 3 24.24 26.83 91.90
N ILE A 4 23.27 26.05 92.38
CA ILE A 4 21.88 25.99 91.89
C ILE A 4 21.04 27.09 92.58
N ALA A 5 20.07 27.69 91.87
CA ALA A 5 18.67 28.03 92.27
C ALA A 5 18.14 29.18 91.38
N SER A 6 17.05 29.14 90.60
CA SER A 6 15.66 28.65 90.67
C SER A 6 14.62 29.79 90.84
N ARG A 7 13.62 29.79 89.94
CA ARG A 7 12.16 30.07 90.09
C ARG A 7 11.58 30.47 88.72
N GLN A 8 10.80 29.60 88.05
CA GLN A 8 9.32 29.47 88.07
C GLN A 8 8.59 30.78 87.69
N ALA A 9 7.60 30.85 86.78
CA ALA A 9 6.80 29.86 86.05
C ALA A 9 6.05 30.55 84.89
N GLY A 10 5.49 29.77 83.94
CA GLY A 10 4.29 30.15 83.19
C GLY A 10 4.45 30.57 81.72
N ARG A 11 4.61 29.59 80.83
CA ARG A 11 4.21 29.61 79.40
C ARG A 11 2.69 29.30 79.29
N PRO A 12 2.01 29.31 78.11
CA PRO A 12 2.50 29.24 76.71
C PRO A 12 1.72 30.24 75.77
N PHE A 13 1.91 30.40 74.46
CA PHE A 13 2.12 29.54 73.29
C PHE A 13 2.76 30.42 72.18
N SER A 14 3.95 30.08 71.66
CA SER A 14 4.24 29.45 70.36
C SER A 14 3.84 30.27 69.12
N GLY A 15 4.72 30.60 68.17
CA GLY A 15 6.13 30.25 68.00
C GLY A 15 6.78 31.12 66.92
N SER A 16 7.83 31.83 67.32
CA SER A 16 9.00 32.18 66.51
C SER A 16 9.90 30.93 66.42
N GLY A 17 10.77 30.72 65.44
CA GLY A 17 11.31 31.55 64.37
C GLY A 17 12.67 30.98 63.94
N MET A 18 13.33 31.75 63.07
CA MET A 18 14.78 31.88 62.82
C MET A 18 15.60 30.61 62.58
N ALA A 19 16.20 30.42 61.39
CA ALA A 19 17.25 31.23 60.75
C ALA A 19 18.59 31.26 61.51
N ALA A 20 19.53 30.47 61.02
CA ALA A 20 20.98 30.68 60.98
C ALA A 20 21.54 29.48 60.18
N ALA A 21 22.49 29.53 59.25
CA ALA A 21 23.34 30.56 58.66
C ALA A 21 24.39 29.79 57.83
N LEU A 22 24.90 30.43 56.78
CA LEU A 22 26.13 30.16 56.04
C LEU A 22 26.16 29.13 54.89
N ALA A 23 26.52 29.71 53.75
CA ALA A 23 26.84 29.15 52.46
C ALA A 23 28.15 28.37 52.44
N LEU A 24 28.16 27.24 51.74
CA LEU A 24 29.24 26.82 50.83
C LEU A 24 28.80 25.59 50.01
N ALA A 25 28.89 25.73 48.69
CA ALA A 25 29.03 24.69 47.66
C ALA A 25 27.93 23.60 47.53
N LEU A 26 27.14 23.69 46.47
CA LEU A 26 26.46 22.54 45.85
C LEU A 26 26.43 22.72 44.31
N PRO A 27 27.20 21.91 43.55
CA PRO A 27 26.99 21.74 42.12
C PRO A 27 25.94 20.64 41.86
N LEU A 28 25.31 20.71 40.69
CA LEU A 28 24.56 19.64 40.01
C LEU A 28 23.41 18.95 40.78
N ALA A 29 22.18 19.41 40.50
CA ALA A 29 21.03 18.52 40.30
C ALA A 29 19.93 19.24 39.49
N CYS A 30 20.27 19.84 38.35
CA CYS A 30 19.33 19.96 37.24
C CYS A 30 19.54 18.72 36.37
N ALA A 31 19.09 17.56 36.86
CA ALA A 31 18.80 16.47 35.97
C ALA A 31 17.56 16.90 35.19
N ALA A 32 17.77 17.27 33.94
CA ALA A 32 16.72 17.22 32.94
C ALA A 32 16.00 15.89 33.12
N LEU A 33 14.70 15.92 33.40
CA LEU A 33 13.84 14.82 32.98
C LEU A 33 13.88 14.83 31.45
N ALA A 34 14.94 14.26 30.88
CA ALA A 34 14.80 13.55 29.64
C ALA A 34 13.75 12.49 29.94
N ALA A 35 12.50 12.73 29.54
CA ALA A 35 11.59 11.63 29.34
C ALA A 35 12.35 10.68 28.42
N ALA A 36 12.81 9.56 28.97
CA ALA A 36 13.23 8.44 28.16
C ALA A 36 11.99 8.06 27.37
N THR A 37 11.83 8.62 26.17
CA THR A 37 10.79 8.22 25.24
C THR A 37 11.13 6.79 24.91
N ALA A 38 10.41 5.85 25.52
CA ALA A 38 10.52 4.45 25.18
C ALA A 38 10.37 4.35 23.66
N THR A 39 11.39 3.79 22.99
CA THR A 39 11.32 3.53 21.56
C THR A 39 10.21 2.50 21.33
N PRO A 40 9.31 2.70 20.35
CA PRO A 40 8.33 1.69 19.98
C PRO A 40 8.98 0.32 19.75
N PRO A 41 8.30 -0.80 20.06
CA PRO A 41 8.82 -2.13 19.79
C PRO A 41 8.92 -2.37 18.27
N ALA A 42 9.97 -3.04 17.80
CA ALA A 42 10.12 -3.38 16.39
C ALA A 42 9.02 -4.34 15.95
N VAL A 43 8.50 -4.14 14.73
CA VAL A 43 7.63 -5.08 14.05
C VAL A 43 8.52 -6.12 13.38
N GLU A 44 8.30 -7.39 13.69
CA GLU A 44 8.94 -8.50 12.97
C GLU A 44 8.37 -8.56 11.54
N LEU A 45 9.27 -8.56 10.56
CA LEU A 45 8.94 -8.63 9.14
C LEU A 45 9.47 -9.97 8.62
N ASP A 46 8.61 -10.97 8.58
CA ASP A 46 8.96 -12.27 8.03
C ASP A 46 8.67 -12.27 6.53
N ASP A 47 9.57 -12.89 5.79
CA ASP A 47 9.42 -13.22 4.38
C ASP A 47 9.00 -14.67 4.15
N GLU A 48 9.10 -15.53 5.16
CA GLU A 48 8.51 -16.86 5.11
C GLU A 48 7.01 -16.77 5.44
N ALA A 49 6.15 -17.28 4.54
CA ALA A 49 4.77 -17.53 4.92
C ALA A 49 4.78 -18.52 6.10
N ALA A 50 4.47 -18.04 7.31
CA ALA A 50 4.74 -18.74 8.56
C ALA A 50 4.14 -20.15 8.71
N ALA A 51 3.20 -20.53 7.84
CA ALA A 51 2.76 -21.91 7.62
C ALA A 51 3.93 -22.89 7.34
N LEU A 52 4.99 -22.37 6.72
CA LEU A 52 6.04 -23.14 6.05
C LEU A 52 7.32 -23.25 6.89
N ALA A 53 7.54 -22.36 7.84
CA ALA A 53 8.54 -22.50 8.90
C ALA A 53 8.27 -23.70 9.84
N CYS A 54 7.19 -24.43 9.62
CA CYS A 54 6.80 -25.63 10.37
C CYS A 54 7.04 -26.96 9.63
N ARG A 55 7.37 -26.98 8.33
CA ARG A 55 7.54 -28.23 7.57
C ARG A 55 8.80 -28.20 6.73
N SER A 56 9.65 -29.22 6.88
CA SER A 56 10.83 -29.43 6.06
C SER A 56 10.44 -30.07 4.72
N GLY A 57 10.36 -29.28 3.64
CA GLY A 57 10.20 -29.83 2.28
C GLY A 57 10.03 -28.77 1.20
N ALA A 58 10.51 -29.07 -0.01
CA ALA A 58 10.24 -28.28 -1.21
C ALA A 58 8.73 -28.28 -1.50
N ARG A 59 8.13 -27.11 -1.51
CA ARG A 59 6.70 -26.90 -1.76
C ARG A 59 6.56 -25.65 -2.60
N MET A 60 5.90 -25.80 -3.74
CA MET A 60 5.42 -24.67 -4.53
C MET A 60 4.23 -24.04 -3.82
N VAL A 61 4.29 -22.73 -3.61
CA VAL A 61 3.22 -21.94 -3.00
C VAL A 61 2.74 -20.91 -4.01
N ALA A 62 1.42 -20.70 -4.05
CA ALA A 62 0.82 -19.64 -4.84
C ALA A 62 1.15 -18.29 -4.20
N GLY A 63 1.75 -17.39 -4.98
CA GLY A 63 1.99 -16.01 -4.56
C GLY A 63 0.89 -15.08 -5.02
N GLN A 64 1.13 -13.78 -4.85
CA GLN A 64 0.19 -12.74 -5.26
C GLN A 64 -0.07 -12.79 -6.77
N SER A 65 -1.30 -12.47 -7.18
CA SER A 65 -1.70 -12.48 -8.58
C SER A 65 -2.29 -11.14 -8.99
N LEU A 66 -2.01 -10.73 -10.23
CA LEU A 66 -2.65 -9.58 -10.85
C LEU A 66 -3.55 -10.07 -11.97
N ALA A 67 -4.83 -9.69 -11.94
CA ALA A 67 -5.73 -9.93 -13.03
C ALA A 67 -6.03 -8.63 -13.80
N VAL A 68 -5.98 -8.70 -15.12
CA VAL A 68 -6.19 -7.59 -16.05
C VAL A 68 -7.31 -7.97 -17.02
N PRO A 69 -8.44 -7.25 -17.05
CA PRO A 69 -9.50 -7.47 -18.03
C PRO A 69 -9.00 -7.38 -19.46
N ALA A 70 -9.55 -8.18 -20.37
CA ALA A 70 -9.11 -8.20 -21.76
C ALA A 70 -9.31 -6.85 -22.49
N GLU A 71 -10.27 -6.05 -22.04
CA GLU A 71 -10.50 -4.68 -22.54
C GLU A 71 -9.36 -3.71 -22.25
N ASP A 72 -8.58 -3.99 -21.20
CA ASP A 72 -7.44 -3.20 -20.74
C ASP A 72 -6.10 -3.68 -21.30
N LEU A 73 -6.06 -4.87 -21.92
CA LEU A 73 -4.86 -5.43 -22.54
C LEU A 73 -4.62 -4.84 -23.95
N THR A 74 -3.34 -4.72 -24.34
CA THR A 74 -2.98 -4.44 -25.74
C THR A 74 -2.15 -5.56 -26.39
N PRO A 75 -2.40 -5.88 -27.68
CA PRO A 75 -3.55 -5.45 -28.47
C PRO A 75 -4.87 -5.99 -27.89
N ARG A 76 -5.94 -5.20 -27.94
CA ARG A 76 -7.28 -5.55 -27.40
C ARG A 76 -7.90 -6.82 -28.00
N ARG A 77 -7.32 -7.32 -29.10
CA ARG A 77 -7.70 -8.59 -29.71
C ARG A 77 -6.49 -9.54 -29.65
N PRO A 78 -6.66 -10.78 -29.18
CA PRO A 78 -5.56 -11.73 -29.12
C PRO A 78 -4.95 -11.97 -30.51
N PRO A 79 -3.62 -12.20 -30.60
CA PRO A 79 -2.97 -12.65 -31.83
C PRO A 79 -3.61 -13.94 -32.38
N PRO A 80 -3.48 -14.23 -33.69
CA PRO A 80 -3.92 -15.50 -34.26
C PRO A 80 -3.30 -16.69 -33.50
N GLY A 81 -4.13 -17.62 -33.06
CA GLY A 81 -3.70 -18.80 -32.29
C GLY A 81 -3.74 -18.65 -30.76
N VAL A 82 -3.98 -17.43 -30.24
CA VAL A 82 -4.24 -17.22 -28.80
C VAL A 82 -5.76 -17.25 -28.57
N PRO A 83 -6.27 -18.05 -27.62
CA PRO A 83 -7.71 -18.09 -27.30
C PRO A 83 -8.24 -16.71 -26.90
N ALA A 84 -9.50 -16.43 -27.26
CA ALA A 84 -10.22 -15.31 -26.66
C ALA A 84 -10.34 -15.57 -25.14
N SER A 85 -10.13 -14.52 -24.35
CA SER A 85 -10.19 -14.57 -22.89
C SER A 85 -10.88 -13.31 -22.37
N ASP A 86 -11.62 -13.43 -21.28
CA ASP A 86 -12.27 -12.30 -20.61
C ASP A 86 -11.28 -11.49 -19.77
N ALA A 87 -10.22 -12.15 -19.30
CA ALA A 87 -9.10 -11.51 -18.62
C ALA A 87 -7.80 -12.30 -18.80
N THR A 88 -6.69 -11.69 -18.40
CA THR A 88 -5.41 -12.34 -18.18
C THR A 88 -5.05 -12.25 -16.70
N VAL A 89 -4.57 -13.35 -16.11
CA VAL A 89 -4.01 -13.38 -14.77
C VAL A 89 -2.50 -13.59 -14.87
N PHE A 90 -1.73 -12.62 -14.36
CA PHE A 90 -0.31 -12.74 -14.08
C PHE A 90 -0.15 -13.35 -12.69
N ARG A 91 0.28 -14.61 -12.65
CA ARG A 91 0.34 -15.42 -11.44
C ARG A 91 1.78 -15.63 -11.02
N THR A 92 2.09 -15.37 -9.75
CA THR A 92 3.36 -15.79 -9.17
C THR A 92 3.20 -17.11 -8.41
N THR A 93 4.26 -17.90 -8.43
CA THR A 93 4.44 -19.04 -7.54
C THR A 93 5.87 -19.06 -7.05
N TYR A 94 6.13 -19.64 -5.90
CA TYR A 94 7.50 -19.74 -5.41
C TYR A 94 7.76 -21.06 -4.69
N ASP A 95 9.01 -21.53 -4.78
CA ASP A 95 9.54 -22.62 -4.00
C ASP A 95 10.36 -22.05 -2.83
N ILE A 96 9.92 -22.37 -1.63
CA ILE A 96 10.47 -21.80 -0.40
C ILE A 96 11.84 -22.36 -0.08
N ALA A 97 12.04 -23.66 -0.34
CA ALA A 97 13.30 -24.32 -0.02
C ALA A 97 14.47 -23.74 -0.83
N SER A 98 14.20 -23.30 -2.05
CA SER A 98 15.19 -22.72 -2.96
C SER A 98 15.15 -21.19 -3.06
N GLY A 99 14.12 -20.53 -2.52
CA GLY A 99 13.90 -19.09 -2.72
C GLY A 99 13.74 -18.71 -4.19
N SER A 100 13.19 -19.61 -5.01
CA SER A 100 12.99 -19.38 -6.44
C SER A 100 11.54 -19.11 -6.76
N GLY A 101 11.29 -18.22 -7.72
CA GLY A 101 9.95 -17.79 -8.11
C GLY A 101 9.65 -18.04 -9.59
N THR A 102 8.37 -18.00 -9.91
CA THR A 102 7.85 -17.96 -11.28
C THR A 102 6.87 -16.81 -11.44
N LEU A 103 6.74 -16.34 -12.69
CA LEU A 103 5.68 -15.44 -13.12
C LEU A 103 5.11 -15.99 -14.42
N ALA A 104 3.83 -16.33 -14.43
CA ALA A 104 3.16 -16.88 -15.60
C ALA A 104 2.00 -15.98 -16.06
N ARG A 105 1.82 -15.87 -17.37
CA ARG A 105 0.63 -15.23 -17.97
C ARG A 105 -0.40 -16.29 -18.32
N VAL A 106 -1.55 -16.22 -17.67
CA VAL A 106 -2.59 -17.25 -17.76
C VAL A 106 -3.91 -16.63 -18.20
N PRO A 107 -4.50 -17.03 -19.34
CA PRO A 107 -5.81 -16.53 -19.76
C PRO A 107 -6.91 -17.04 -18.82
N LEU A 108 -7.87 -16.18 -18.52
CA LEU A 108 -9.09 -16.51 -17.78
C LEU A 108 -10.29 -16.37 -18.73
N VAL A 109 -11.13 -17.41 -18.76
CA VAL A 109 -12.37 -17.44 -19.54
C VAL A 109 -13.57 -17.67 -18.62
N GLN A 110 -14.67 -17.03 -18.97
CA GLN A 110 -16.00 -17.29 -18.44
C GLN A 110 -16.75 -18.19 -19.45
N ASP A 111 -17.21 -19.34 -18.99
CA ASP A 111 -18.00 -20.27 -19.81
C ASP A 111 -19.49 -19.83 -19.84
N ASP A 112 -20.28 -20.38 -20.75
CA ASP A 112 -21.69 -19.99 -20.98
C ASP A 112 -22.59 -20.21 -19.74
N ASP A 113 -22.21 -21.11 -18.83
CA ASP A 113 -22.90 -21.38 -17.57
C ASP A 113 -22.54 -20.37 -16.45
N GLY A 114 -21.67 -19.40 -16.75
CA GLY A 114 -21.19 -18.38 -15.84
C GLY A 114 -20.02 -18.81 -14.96
N SER A 115 -19.57 -20.07 -15.05
CA SER A 115 -18.36 -20.52 -14.37
C SER A 115 -17.10 -19.91 -15.01
N VAL A 116 -16.00 -19.89 -14.25
CA VAL A 116 -14.72 -19.35 -14.71
C VAL A 116 -13.64 -20.40 -14.62
N ARG A 117 -12.70 -20.38 -15.57
CA ARG A 117 -11.53 -21.28 -15.55
C ARG A 117 -10.30 -20.62 -16.15
N LEU A 118 -9.14 -21.09 -15.71
CA LEU A 118 -7.86 -20.72 -16.28
C LEU A 118 -7.52 -21.65 -17.46
N LEU A 119 -6.97 -21.08 -18.53
CA LEU A 119 -6.36 -21.82 -19.62
C LEU A 119 -4.88 -22.13 -19.31
N PRO A 120 -4.20 -22.99 -20.09
CA PRO A 120 -2.76 -23.15 -19.96
C PRO A 120 -2.00 -21.81 -20.08
N PRO A 121 -0.86 -21.65 -19.38
CA PRO A 121 -0.08 -20.44 -19.44
C PRO A 121 0.41 -20.17 -20.87
N LEU A 122 0.34 -18.91 -21.30
CA LEU A 122 0.89 -18.47 -22.59
C LEU A 122 2.42 -18.38 -22.55
N TRP A 123 2.95 -17.98 -21.40
CA TRP A 123 4.39 -17.95 -21.13
C TRP A 123 4.64 -18.03 -19.62
N GLU A 124 5.86 -18.41 -19.26
CA GLU A 124 6.40 -18.41 -17.91
C GLU A 124 7.79 -17.75 -17.93
N ALA A 125 7.94 -16.65 -17.19
CA ALA A 125 9.13 -15.80 -17.27
C ALA A 125 10.39 -16.48 -16.73
N SER A 126 10.30 -17.28 -15.67
CA SER A 126 11.43 -18.00 -15.08
C SER A 126 12.04 -19.03 -16.05
N ALA A 127 11.21 -19.76 -16.80
CA ALA A 127 11.67 -20.64 -17.87
C ALA A 127 12.41 -19.88 -18.99
N LEU A 128 11.86 -18.74 -19.45
CA LEU A 128 12.49 -17.89 -20.47
C LEU A 128 13.82 -17.30 -19.98
N LEU A 129 13.84 -16.83 -18.73
CA LEU A 129 15.02 -16.23 -18.11
C LEU A 129 16.14 -17.26 -17.96
N SER A 130 15.82 -18.50 -17.61
CA SER A 130 16.79 -19.59 -17.50
C SER A 130 17.50 -19.93 -18.82
N GLY A 131 16.84 -19.67 -19.96
CA GLY A 131 17.42 -19.81 -21.30
C GLY A 131 18.18 -18.56 -21.79
N THR A 132 18.16 -17.46 -21.04
CA THR A 132 18.75 -16.18 -21.45
C THR A 132 20.20 -16.10 -20.99
N ALA A 133 21.13 -15.87 -21.93
CA ALA A 133 22.54 -15.69 -21.59
C ALA A 133 22.74 -14.49 -20.63
N PRO A 134 23.58 -14.59 -19.58
CA PRO A 134 23.79 -13.51 -18.61
C PRO A 134 24.24 -12.17 -19.23
N ALA A 135 24.96 -12.24 -20.36
CA ALA A 135 25.40 -11.06 -21.12
C ALA A 135 24.28 -10.39 -21.92
N ALA A 136 23.18 -11.09 -22.23
CA ALA A 136 22.04 -10.54 -22.95
C ALA A 136 21.09 -9.75 -22.02
N ARG A 137 21.11 -10.05 -20.71
CA ARG A 137 20.25 -9.39 -19.71
C ARG A 137 20.63 -7.92 -19.52
N GLN A 138 19.62 -7.06 -19.60
CA GLN A 138 19.74 -5.63 -19.37
C GLN A 138 19.45 -5.31 -17.90
N ILE A 139 20.48 -5.37 -17.06
CA ILE A 139 20.36 -5.13 -15.61
C ILE A 139 21.01 -3.80 -15.28
N TYR A 140 20.29 -2.95 -14.55
CA TYR A 140 20.70 -1.59 -14.21
C TYR A 140 20.67 -1.35 -12.70
N THR A 141 21.42 -0.34 -12.25
CA THR A 141 21.36 0.19 -10.87
C THR A 141 21.56 1.70 -10.89
N LEU A 142 21.23 2.37 -9.79
CA LEU A 142 21.54 3.78 -9.57
C LEU A 142 22.98 3.92 -9.05
N ASN A 143 23.77 4.82 -9.63
CA ASN A 143 25.06 5.20 -9.08
C ASN A 143 24.94 6.53 -8.32
N PRO A 144 24.91 6.53 -6.97
CA PRO A 144 24.81 7.75 -6.18
C PRO A 144 26.07 8.64 -6.32
N ASP A 145 27.22 8.05 -6.65
CA ASP A 145 28.52 8.72 -6.72
C ASP A 145 28.87 9.23 -8.14
N SER A 146 27.96 9.08 -9.10
CA SER A 146 28.17 9.53 -10.48
C SER A 146 28.29 11.06 -10.60
N SER A 147 28.75 11.55 -11.75
CA SER A 147 28.80 12.99 -12.06
C SER A 147 28.02 13.27 -13.34
N PRO A 148 26.82 13.89 -13.25
CA PRO A 148 26.09 14.21 -12.01
C PRO A 148 25.61 12.97 -11.25
N ALA A 149 25.40 13.11 -9.93
CA ALA A 149 24.94 12.03 -9.06
C ALA A 149 23.58 11.46 -9.48
N GLY A 150 23.36 10.17 -9.19
CA GLY A 150 22.10 9.48 -9.48
C GLY A 150 21.92 9.07 -10.94
N ALA A 151 23.00 8.79 -11.67
CA ALA A 151 22.91 8.22 -13.01
C ALA A 151 22.48 6.74 -12.97
N THR A 152 21.66 6.34 -13.93
CA THR A 152 21.39 4.93 -14.21
C THR A 152 22.59 4.32 -14.93
N ILE A 153 23.14 3.23 -14.40
CA ILE A 153 24.29 2.53 -14.97
C ILE A 153 24.00 1.05 -15.14
N PRO A 154 24.65 0.36 -16.09
CA PRO A 154 24.61 -1.10 -16.14
C PRO A 154 25.16 -1.70 -14.84
N PHE A 155 24.49 -2.73 -14.32
CA PHE A 155 24.95 -3.51 -13.16
C PHE A 155 26.05 -4.48 -13.61
N GLU A 156 27.21 -3.93 -13.94
CA GLU A 156 28.40 -4.64 -14.41
C GLU A 156 29.60 -4.18 -13.60
N TRP A 157 30.45 -5.11 -13.16
CA TRP A 157 31.58 -4.83 -12.26
C TRP A 157 32.42 -3.58 -12.63
N PRO A 158 32.87 -3.40 -13.89
CA PRO A 158 33.66 -2.22 -14.27
C PRO A 158 32.85 -0.91 -14.29
N ARG A 159 31.51 -0.98 -14.29
CA ARG A 159 30.60 0.18 -14.36
C ARG A 159 30.14 0.66 -12.99
N LEU A 160 30.17 -0.22 -11.98
CA LEU A 160 29.77 0.10 -10.61
C LEU A 160 30.63 1.19 -9.96
N SER A 161 30.09 1.87 -8.94
CA SER A 161 30.86 2.81 -8.13
C SER A 161 31.92 2.10 -7.28
N VAL A 162 32.87 2.85 -6.72
CA VAL A 162 33.87 2.29 -5.79
C VAL A 162 33.17 1.72 -4.54
N ALA A 163 32.16 2.43 -4.02
CA ALA A 163 31.39 1.99 -2.85
C ALA A 163 30.59 0.73 -3.15
N GLN A 164 29.94 0.66 -4.32
CA GLN A 164 29.19 -0.53 -4.75
C GLN A 164 30.11 -1.75 -4.92
N ARG A 165 31.27 -1.60 -5.57
CA ARG A 165 32.26 -2.68 -5.67
C ARG A 165 32.76 -3.13 -4.31
N ALA A 166 33.06 -2.18 -3.42
CA ALA A 166 33.54 -2.49 -2.07
C ALA A 166 32.48 -3.28 -1.27
N ALA A 167 31.20 -2.91 -1.39
CA ALA A 167 30.11 -3.60 -0.73
C ALA A 167 29.95 -5.05 -1.22
N LEU A 168 29.99 -5.28 -2.54
CA LEU A 168 29.88 -6.62 -3.14
C LEU A 168 31.14 -7.47 -2.96
N ASN A 169 32.29 -6.88 -2.64
CA ASN A 169 33.53 -7.59 -2.36
C ASN A 169 33.66 -8.05 -0.90
N ARG A 170 32.63 -7.83 -0.09
CA ARG A 170 32.58 -8.33 1.30
C ARG A 170 32.14 -9.80 1.31
N PRO A 171 32.77 -10.65 2.14
CA PRO A 171 32.29 -12.00 2.35
C PRO A 171 30.87 -11.98 2.96
N PRO A 172 30.01 -12.95 2.64
CA PRO A 172 28.70 -13.08 3.29
C PRO A 172 28.82 -13.32 4.80
N GLY A 173 27.80 -12.91 5.56
CA GLY A 173 27.79 -12.98 7.02
C GLY A 173 28.74 -12.00 7.71
N ALA A 174 29.41 -11.13 6.97
CA ALA A 174 30.20 -10.03 7.52
C ALA A 174 29.26 -9.04 8.23
N VAL A 175 29.39 -8.93 9.55
CA VAL A 175 28.60 -7.95 10.33
C VAL A 175 28.94 -6.53 9.85
N THR A 176 27.92 -5.75 9.52
CA THR A 176 28.06 -4.33 9.16
C THR A 176 28.79 -3.58 10.28
N GLY A 177 30.00 -3.08 9.99
CA GLY A 177 30.83 -2.34 10.95
C GLY A 177 31.99 -3.15 11.57
N ALA A 178 32.07 -4.47 11.33
CA ALA A 178 33.30 -5.22 11.55
C ALA A 178 34.19 -5.12 10.29
N GLU A 179 35.50 -4.97 10.46
CA GLU A 179 36.46 -5.03 9.34
C GLU A 179 36.59 -6.47 8.84
N SER A 180 35.54 -7.01 8.21
CA SER A 180 35.69 -8.17 7.35
C SER A 180 36.37 -7.68 6.07
N GLY A 181 37.65 -8.02 5.92
CA GLY A 181 38.43 -7.69 4.73
C GLY A 181 37.76 -8.20 3.45
N ALA A 182 38.04 -7.53 2.33
CA ALA A 182 37.55 -7.96 1.03
C ALA A 182 38.10 -9.34 0.65
N ASP A 183 37.25 -10.20 0.09
CA ASP A 183 37.65 -11.58 -0.30
C ASP A 183 38.04 -11.72 -1.78
N GLY A 184 37.92 -10.64 -2.56
CA GLY A 184 38.28 -10.62 -3.97
C GLY A 184 37.25 -11.26 -4.90
N LEU A 185 36.10 -11.71 -4.39
CA LEU A 185 35.07 -12.39 -5.18
C LEU A 185 34.01 -11.44 -5.76
N GLY A 186 34.12 -10.12 -5.54
CA GLY A 186 33.09 -9.15 -5.93
C GLY A 186 32.70 -9.19 -7.42
N GLU A 187 33.67 -9.32 -8.33
CA GLU A 187 33.38 -9.45 -9.77
C GLU A 187 32.61 -10.73 -10.09
N ALA A 188 33.03 -11.84 -9.48
CA ALA A 188 32.34 -13.12 -9.63
C ALA A 188 30.93 -13.09 -9.02
N ARG A 189 30.73 -12.35 -7.91
CA ARG A 189 29.40 -12.13 -7.33
C ARG A 189 28.50 -11.34 -8.27
N VAL A 190 29.01 -10.28 -8.91
CA VAL A 190 28.22 -9.56 -9.92
C VAL A 190 27.86 -10.49 -11.08
N ALA A 191 28.81 -11.28 -11.60
CA ALA A 191 28.52 -12.26 -12.65
C ALA A 191 27.44 -13.26 -12.20
N TYR A 192 27.54 -13.79 -10.98
CA TYR A 192 26.54 -14.66 -10.37
C TYR A 192 25.17 -14.01 -10.34
N LEU A 193 25.03 -12.81 -9.78
CA LEU A 193 23.77 -12.07 -9.69
C LEU A 193 23.16 -11.79 -11.07
N ARG A 194 24.00 -11.56 -12.08
CA ARG A 194 23.56 -11.42 -13.48
C ARG A 194 23.10 -12.73 -14.12
N GLY A 195 23.37 -13.88 -13.50
CA GLY A 195 22.89 -15.19 -13.93
C GLY A 195 23.99 -16.18 -14.33
N GLU A 196 25.26 -15.84 -14.18
CA GLU A 196 26.37 -16.76 -14.44
C GLU A 196 26.37 -17.91 -13.44
N ARG A 197 26.50 -19.14 -13.94
CA ARG A 197 26.38 -20.36 -13.12
C ARG A 197 27.71 -21.10 -12.92
N ILE A 198 28.80 -20.65 -13.56
CA ILE A 198 30.11 -21.34 -13.54
C ILE A 198 30.63 -21.62 -12.11
N GLN A 199 30.37 -20.74 -11.14
CA GLN A 199 30.87 -20.87 -9.77
C GLN A 199 29.86 -21.49 -8.79
N GLU A 200 28.70 -21.93 -9.27
CA GLU A 200 27.69 -22.61 -8.46
C GLU A 200 28.17 -23.99 -8.00
N GLY A 201 27.93 -24.32 -6.73
CA GLY A 201 28.34 -25.60 -6.14
C GLY A 201 29.84 -25.70 -5.84
N THR A 202 30.62 -24.64 -6.12
CA THR A 202 32.04 -24.55 -5.78
C THR A 202 32.29 -23.42 -4.79
N VAL A 203 32.12 -22.17 -5.24
CA VAL A 203 32.31 -20.96 -4.42
C VAL A 203 30.98 -20.39 -3.96
N PHE A 204 29.98 -20.42 -4.83
CA PHE A 204 28.65 -19.87 -4.56
C PHE A 204 27.60 -20.95 -4.44
N GLN A 205 26.53 -20.64 -3.73
CA GLN A 205 25.40 -21.55 -3.61
C GLN A 205 24.74 -21.81 -4.98
N PRO A 206 24.35 -23.08 -5.26
CA PRO A 206 23.61 -23.40 -6.46
C PRO A 206 22.20 -22.80 -6.42
N ARG A 207 21.69 -22.35 -7.57
CA ARG A 207 20.34 -21.78 -7.68
C ARG A 207 19.39 -22.71 -8.43
N ALA A 208 18.17 -22.85 -7.94
CA ALA A 208 17.10 -23.50 -8.69
C ALA A 208 16.72 -22.69 -9.94
N GLY A 209 16.51 -21.38 -9.78
CA GLY A 209 16.12 -20.46 -10.85
C GLY A 209 16.89 -19.14 -10.80
N LEU A 210 16.76 -18.34 -11.87
CA LEU A 210 17.30 -16.99 -11.91
C LEU A 210 16.33 -15.93 -11.39
N LEU A 211 15.03 -16.24 -11.36
CA LEU A 211 14.00 -15.38 -10.80
C LEU A 211 13.81 -15.75 -9.33
N GLY A 212 13.97 -14.79 -8.43
CA GLY A 212 13.71 -14.97 -7.01
C GLY A 212 12.22 -15.13 -6.72
N ASP A 213 11.90 -15.59 -5.52
CA ASP A 213 10.53 -15.60 -5.02
C ASP A 213 9.97 -14.18 -4.81
N ALA A 214 8.65 -14.04 -4.90
CA ALA A 214 7.90 -12.82 -4.60
C ALA A 214 6.79 -13.18 -3.61
N VAL A 215 7.06 -13.01 -2.32
CA VAL A 215 6.15 -13.44 -1.24
C VAL A 215 5.08 -12.39 -1.00
N HIS A 216 5.51 -11.14 -0.83
CA HIS A 216 4.65 -9.97 -0.71
C HIS A 216 4.59 -9.16 -2.01
N GLY A 217 5.55 -9.35 -2.91
CA GLY A 217 5.60 -8.72 -4.23
C GLY A 217 4.36 -9.01 -5.08
N VAL A 218 3.62 -7.97 -5.43
CA VAL A 218 2.46 -8.03 -6.33
C VAL A 218 2.88 -7.61 -7.74
N PRO A 219 2.58 -8.40 -8.80
CA PRO A 219 2.81 -7.96 -10.16
C PRO A 219 2.04 -6.68 -10.49
N VAL A 220 2.65 -5.77 -11.26
CA VAL A 220 2.00 -4.56 -11.77
C VAL A 220 2.07 -4.53 -13.29
N TYR A 221 0.91 -4.51 -13.95
CA TYR A 221 0.80 -4.33 -15.39
C TYR A 221 0.76 -2.85 -15.74
N VAL A 222 1.56 -2.44 -16.72
CA VAL A 222 1.58 -1.08 -17.24
C VAL A 222 1.32 -1.14 -18.75
N GLY A 223 0.04 -1.01 -19.09
CA GLY A 223 -0.45 -0.81 -20.45
C GLY A 223 -0.52 0.66 -20.86
N PRO A 224 -1.28 1.03 -21.90
CA PRO A 224 -1.60 2.42 -22.16
C PRO A 224 -2.35 3.04 -20.98
N GLY A 225 -2.01 4.28 -20.62
CA GLY A 225 -2.70 5.00 -19.55
C GLY A 225 -4.11 5.44 -19.92
N ALA A 226 -4.62 6.49 -19.28
CA ALA A 226 -5.93 7.05 -19.58
C ALA A 226 -5.77 8.43 -20.23
N SER A 227 -6.53 8.73 -21.28
CA SER A 227 -6.56 10.07 -21.87
C SER A 227 -7.06 11.09 -20.83
N GLN A 228 -6.26 12.13 -20.55
CA GLN A 228 -6.69 13.27 -19.73
C GLN A 228 -7.16 14.41 -20.64
N PRO A 229 -8.46 14.76 -20.65
CA PRO A 229 -8.94 15.89 -21.45
C PRO A 229 -8.34 17.21 -20.98
N GLY A 230 -8.05 18.12 -21.91
CA GLY A 230 -7.66 19.50 -21.59
C GLY A 230 -6.15 19.78 -21.52
N ASP A 231 -5.28 18.75 -21.56
CA ASP A 231 -3.83 18.91 -21.72
C ASP A 231 -3.36 18.31 -23.05
N SER A 232 -2.99 19.16 -24.00
CA SER A 232 -2.50 18.72 -25.32
C SER A 232 -1.18 17.94 -25.26
N ALA A 233 -0.30 18.25 -24.29
CA ALA A 233 0.95 17.53 -24.10
C ALA A 233 0.67 16.13 -23.53
N HIS A 234 -0.30 16.01 -22.63
CA HIS A 234 -0.79 14.72 -22.16
C HIS A 234 -1.43 13.91 -23.30
N ALA A 235 -2.32 14.51 -24.09
CA ALA A 235 -2.97 13.83 -25.21
C ALA A 235 -1.95 13.26 -26.22
N ALA A 236 -0.89 14.03 -26.51
CA ALA A 236 0.23 13.56 -27.34
C ALA A 236 1.02 12.43 -26.68
N PHE A 237 1.20 12.47 -25.35
CA PHE A 237 1.82 11.39 -24.58
C PHE A 237 0.97 10.12 -24.59
N TYR A 238 -0.33 10.22 -24.30
CA TYR A 238 -1.28 9.11 -24.38
C TYR A 238 -1.28 8.44 -25.75
N SER A 239 -1.23 9.22 -26.83
CA SER A 239 -1.15 8.68 -28.19
C SER A 239 0.11 7.84 -28.43
N ARG A 240 1.22 8.15 -27.76
CA ARG A 240 2.46 7.36 -27.82
C ARG A 240 2.39 6.11 -26.95
N THR A 241 1.75 6.17 -25.78
CA THR A 241 1.63 5.01 -24.89
C THR A 241 0.73 3.92 -25.47
N LEU A 242 -0.22 4.27 -26.36
CA LEU A 242 -0.99 3.31 -27.16
C LEU A 242 -0.15 2.44 -28.10
N LEU A 243 1.07 2.85 -28.43
CA LEU A 243 2.00 2.12 -29.31
C LEU A 243 3.19 1.51 -28.56
N ARG A 244 3.24 1.68 -27.25
CA ARG A 244 4.33 1.18 -26.41
C ARG A 244 4.19 -0.33 -26.22
N ARG A 245 5.31 -1.00 -25.96
CA ARG A 245 5.29 -2.35 -25.39
C ARG A 245 4.76 -2.31 -23.96
N ASP A 246 3.72 -3.07 -23.71
CA ASP A 246 3.21 -3.26 -22.37
C ASP A 246 4.17 -4.12 -21.55
N ALA A 247 4.27 -3.83 -20.27
CA ALA A 247 5.15 -4.54 -19.36
C ALA A 247 4.44 -4.96 -18.08
N VAL A 248 4.91 -6.06 -17.49
CA VAL A 248 4.57 -6.48 -16.14
C VAL A 248 5.82 -6.38 -15.29
N TYR A 249 5.69 -5.68 -14.17
CA TYR A 249 6.77 -5.46 -13.21
C TYR A 249 6.57 -6.35 -11.99
N LEU A 250 7.65 -6.93 -11.49
CA LEU A 250 7.64 -7.74 -10.29
C LEU A 250 8.95 -7.52 -9.52
N GLY A 251 8.83 -7.18 -8.25
CA GLY A 251 9.95 -7.24 -7.31
C GLY A 251 10.16 -8.67 -6.83
N THR A 252 11.42 -9.11 -6.73
CA THR A 252 11.78 -10.45 -6.28
C THR A 252 12.96 -10.46 -5.31
N ASN A 253 13.06 -11.55 -4.55
CA ASN A 253 14.06 -11.79 -3.51
C ASN A 253 15.43 -12.25 -4.05
N ASP A 254 15.64 -12.19 -5.37
CA ASP A 254 16.97 -12.21 -5.99
C ASP A 254 17.64 -10.82 -5.98
N GLY A 255 16.99 -9.83 -5.38
CA GLY A 255 17.52 -8.48 -5.21
C GLY A 255 17.09 -7.49 -6.28
N MET A 256 16.18 -7.89 -7.18
CA MET A 256 15.86 -7.10 -8.37
C MET A 256 14.35 -6.81 -8.50
N LEU A 257 14.05 -5.71 -9.16
CA LEU A 257 12.78 -5.50 -9.83
C LEU A 257 12.94 -5.89 -11.30
N HIS A 258 12.11 -6.80 -11.79
CA HIS A 258 12.10 -7.21 -13.19
C HIS A 258 10.97 -6.51 -13.95
N ALA A 259 11.21 -6.22 -15.23
CA ALA A 259 10.21 -5.80 -16.19
C ALA A 259 10.13 -6.84 -17.30
N PHE A 260 8.99 -7.50 -17.43
CA PHE A 260 8.73 -8.49 -18.48
C PHE A 260 7.79 -7.90 -19.53
N ASP A 261 8.06 -8.17 -20.80
CA ASP A 261 7.12 -7.88 -21.87
C ASP A 261 5.81 -8.64 -21.64
N ALA A 262 4.69 -7.91 -21.50
CA ALA A 262 3.42 -8.52 -21.11
C ALA A 262 2.92 -9.52 -22.17
N ALA A 263 3.29 -9.33 -23.43
CA ALA A 263 2.87 -10.20 -24.52
C ALA A 263 3.67 -11.52 -24.54
N THR A 264 4.98 -11.44 -24.39
CA THR A 264 5.92 -12.55 -24.67
C THR A 264 6.60 -13.14 -23.44
N GLY A 265 6.59 -12.45 -22.30
CA GLY A 265 7.28 -12.86 -21.07
C GLY A 265 8.79 -12.63 -21.08
N ALA A 266 9.35 -12.07 -22.16
CA ALA A 266 10.77 -11.76 -22.24
C ALA A 266 11.16 -10.65 -21.25
N GLU A 267 12.27 -10.82 -20.53
CA GLU A 267 12.82 -9.77 -19.66
C GLU A 267 13.28 -8.58 -20.51
N LEU A 268 12.63 -7.43 -20.32
CA LEU A 268 12.97 -6.16 -20.99
C LEU A 268 14.15 -5.50 -20.28
N PHE A 269 14.09 -5.43 -18.95
CA PHE A 269 15.18 -5.02 -18.09
C PHE A 269 14.96 -5.52 -16.66
N ALA A 270 16.01 -5.44 -15.83
CA ALA A 270 15.93 -5.54 -14.39
C ALA A 270 16.62 -4.36 -13.71
N TYR A 271 16.14 -3.98 -12.53
CA TYR A 271 16.68 -2.90 -11.71
C TYR A 271 17.09 -3.41 -10.33
N VAL A 272 18.33 -3.14 -9.95
CA VAL A 272 18.88 -3.42 -8.62
C VAL A 272 18.89 -2.12 -7.81
N PRO A 273 18.03 -1.97 -6.78
CA PRO A 273 18.06 -0.80 -5.91
C PRO A 273 19.42 -0.66 -5.24
N ASN A 274 20.03 0.53 -5.31
CA ASN A 274 21.34 0.78 -4.73
C ASN A 274 21.33 0.58 -3.20
N MET A 275 20.23 0.92 -2.54
CA MET A 275 20.04 0.64 -1.11
C MET A 275 20.20 -0.84 -0.72
N LEU A 276 19.98 -1.78 -1.65
CA LEU A 276 20.12 -3.22 -1.40
C LEU A 276 21.50 -3.77 -1.75
N VAL A 277 22.33 -3.04 -2.51
CA VAL A 277 23.66 -3.51 -2.95
C VAL A 277 24.53 -4.04 -1.79
N PRO A 278 24.55 -3.42 -0.59
CA PRO A 278 25.29 -3.96 0.54
C PRO A 278 24.83 -5.32 1.07
N ALA A 279 23.63 -5.76 0.74
CA ALA A 279 23.06 -7.04 1.18
C ALA A 279 23.10 -8.14 0.11
N LEU A 280 23.45 -7.81 -1.15
CA LEU A 280 23.42 -8.78 -2.25
C LEU A 280 24.58 -9.79 -2.20
N ASN A 281 25.63 -9.52 -1.44
CA ASN A 281 26.69 -10.49 -1.16
C ASN A 281 26.10 -11.76 -0.51
N GLU A 282 25.10 -11.61 0.36
CA GLU A 282 24.44 -12.73 1.05
C GLU A 282 23.76 -13.72 0.10
N LEU A 283 23.30 -13.27 -1.08
CA LEU A 283 22.72 -14.13 -2.12
C LEU A 283 23.69 -15.19 -2.66
N THR A 284 24.99 -15.08 -2.38
CA THR A 284 26.00 -16.02 -2.85
C THR A 284 26.38 -17.09 -1.82
N ALA A 285 25.93 -16.93 -0.57
CA ALA A 285 26.38 -17.72 0.57
C ALA A 285 25.72 -19.11 0.64
N PRO A 286 26.49 -20.20 0.77
CA PRO A 286 25.92 -21.53 1.02
C PRO A 286 25.17 -21.60 2.36
N GLY A 287 23.99 -22.22 2.37
CA GLY A 287 23.22 -22.45 3.61
C GLY A 287 22.63 -21.19 4.24
N ARG A 288 22.49 -20.12 3.45
CA ARG A 288 21.88 -18.86 3.86
C ARG A 288 20.43 -19.08 4.33
N ALA A 289 20.05 -18.38 5.40
CA ALA A 289 18.64 -18.17 5.74
C ALA A 289 17.98 -17.26 4.70
N HIS A 290 16.78 -17.63 4.25
CA HIS A 290 15.98 -16.78 3.38
C HIS A 290 15.79 -15.39 4.05
N ARG A 291 15.81 -14.34 3.22
CA ARG A 291 15.66 -12.94 3.65
C ARG A 291 15.02 -12.16 2.51
N PRO A 292 14.21 -11.12 2.81
CA PRO A 292 13.57 -10.35 1.78
C PRO A 292 14.57 -9.37 1.14
N TYR A 293 14.32 -9.03 -0.12
CA TYR A 293 15.02 -7.98 -0.84
C TYR A 293 14.05 -7.01 -1.50
N VAL A 294 13.62 -7.24 -2.74
CA VAL A 294 12.64 -6.38 -3.43
C VAL A 294 11.27 -7.04 -3.31
N ASP A 295 10.73 -7.07 -2.10
CA ASP A 295 9.47 -7.76 -1.80
C ASP A 295 8.35 -6.77 -1.41
N GLY A 296 8.50 -5.50 -1.78
CA GLY A 296 7.53 -4.47 -1.47
C GLY A 296 6.53 -4.21 -2.60
N PRO A 297 5.54 -3.35 -2.33
CA PRO A 297 4.53 -2.97 -3.30
C PRO A 297 5.10 -2.08 -4.41
N LEU A 298 4.49 -2.18 -5.58
CA LEU A 298 4.78 -1.35 -6.75
C LEU A 298 3.55 -0.54 -7.13
N THR A 299 3.74 0.66 -7.67
CA THR A 299 2.65 1.47 -8.22
C THR A 299 3.13 2.25 -9.44
N ALA A 300 2.36 2.15 -10.52
CA ALA A 300 2.58 2.95 -11.71
C ALA A 300 1.63 4.16 -11.74
N GLY A 301 2.12 5.27 -12.25
CA GLY A 301 1.32 6.48 -12.47
C GLY A 301 1.89 7.34 -13.59
N GLU A 302 1.14 8.34 -14.01
CA GLU A 302 1.61 9.32 -14.99
C GLU A 302 1.96 10.62 -14.28
N ALA A 303 3.12 11.19 -14.61
CA ALA A 303 3.60 12.39 -13.98
C ALA A 303 4.33 13.30 -14.98
N LEU A 304 4.22 14.60 -14.76
CA LEU A 304 5.04 15.58 -15.45
C LEU A 304 6.44 15.62 -14.80
N VAL A 305 7.43 15.09 -15.50
CA VAL A 305 8.83 15.00 -15.06
C VAL A 305 9.67 15.82 -16.05
N ARG A 306 10.33 16.88 -15.54
CA ARG A 306 11.18 17.78 -16.36
C ARG A 306 10.46 18.33 -17.59
N GLY A 307 9.18 18.70 -17.42
CA GLY A 307 8.35 19.28 -18.48
C GLY A 307 7.82 18.27 -19.50
N GLN A 308 8.01 16.97 -19.28
CA GLN A 308 7.49 15.91 -20.14
C GLN A 308 6.64 14.92 -19.35
N TRP A 309 5.51 14.52 -19.92
CA TRP A 309 4.73 13.42 -19.36
C TRP A 309 5.52 12.11 -19.46
N ARG A 310 5.57 11.40 -18.35
CA ARG A 310 6.25 10.11 -18.18
C ARG A 310 5.32 9.15 -17.46
N THR A 311 5.45 7.85 -17.76
CA THR A 311 4.96 6.80 -16.88
C THR A 311 6.05 6.52 -15.85
N VAL A 312 5.73 6.73 -14.57
CA VAL A 312 6.63 6.46 -13.45
C VAL A 312 6.19 5.20 -12.73
N LEU A 313 7.16 4.40 -12.30
CA LEU A 313 6.95 3.27 -11.40
C LEU A 313 7.63 3.60 -10.08
N VAL A 314 6.86 3.61 -8.99
CA VAL A 314 7.38 3.81 -7.64
C VAL A 314 7.27 2.49 -6.89
N GLY A 315 8.34 2.09 -6.23
CA GLY A 315 8.40 0.84 -5.48
C GLY A 315 9.10 0.99 -4.15
N SER A 316 8.88 0.00 -3.27
CA SER A 316 9.65 -0.19 -2.05
C SER A 316 10.31 -1.59 -2.06
N PRO A 317 11.45 -1.77 -1.38
CA PRO A 317 11.94 -3.09 -1.01
C PRO A 317 11.00 -3.85 -0.05
N GLY A 318 10.05 -3.16 0.58
CA GLY A 318 9.17 -3.76 1.58
C GLY A 318 9.98 -4.16 2.82
N ALA A 319 9.95 -5.44 3.17
CA ALA A 319 10.71 -5.96 4.30
C ALA A 319 12.23 -5.97 4.08
N GLY A 320 12.70 -5.94 2.82
CA GLY A 320 14.12 -6.13 2.51
C GLY A 320 15.04 -4.97 2.88
N ALA A 321 14.52 -3.74 2.89
CA ALA A 321 15.22 -2.52 3.32
C ALA A 321 14.25 -1.35 3.54
N GLN A 322 14.69 -0.38 4.35
CA GLN A 322 13.94 0.87 4.56
C GLN A 322 14.17 1.86 3.41
N GLY A 323 13.18 2.01 2.53
CA GLY A 323 13.31 2.95 1.44
C GLY A 323 12.26 2.86 0.34
N LEU A 324 12.41 3.77 -0.61
CA LEU A 324 11.61 3.91 -1.82
C LEU A 324 12.50 4.21 -3.02
N PHE A 325 12.07 3.79 -4.20
CA PHE A 325 12.71 4.13 -5.46
C PHE A 325 11.68 4.50 -6.51
N ALA A 326 12.05 5.35 -7.46
CA ALA A 326 11.21 5.70 -8.61
C ALA A 326 11.96 5.52 -9.92
N LEU A 327 11.29 4.93 -10.90
CA LEU A 327 11.80 4.60 -12.22
C LEU A 327 10.93 5.26 -13.30
N ASP A 328 11.56 5.77 -14.36
CA ASP A 328 10.86 6.15 -15.58
C ASP A 328 10.70 4.92 -16.46
N VAL A 329 9.46 4.43 -16.53
CA VAL A 329 9.07 3.25 -17.32
C VAL A 329 8.26 3.64 -18.55
N THR A 330 8.42 4.89 -19.02
CA THR A 330 7.74 5.38 -20.23
C THR A 330 8.03 4.54 -21.45
N ASP A 331 9.24 3.99 -21.59
CA ASP A 331 9.58 3.00 -22.61
C ASP A 331 10.43 1.89 -21.96
N PRO A 332 9.81 0.76 -21.58
CA PRO A 332 10.54 -0.31 -20.90
C PRO A 332 11.57 -1.00 -21.80
N ALA A 333 11.43 -0.95 -23.13
CA ALA A 333 12.42 -1.52 -24.04
C ALA A 333 13.68 -0.64 -24.16
N ALA A 334 13.59 0.63 -23.77
CA ALA A 334 14.68 1.60 -23.82
C ALA A 334 14.88 2.27 -22.44
N PHE A 335 14.75 1.52 -21.35
CA PHE A 335 14.76 2.03 -19.98
C PHE A 335 15.92 3.00 -19.68
N ALA A 336 17.17 2.59 -19.95
CA ALA A 336 18.34 3.44 -19.72
C ALA A 336 18.48 4.60 -20.72
N GLY A 337 17.78 4.55 -21.86
CA GLY A 337 17.67 5.67 -22.81
C GLY A 337 16.63 6.72 -22.40
N GLY A 338 15.73 6.39 -21.46
CA GLY A 338 14.81 7.30 -20.81
C GLY A 338 15.43 8.07 -19.64
N ALA A 339 14.64 8.43 -18.63
CA ALA A 339 15.19 8.96 -17.38
C ALA A 339 15.73 7.86 -16.44
N GLY A 340 15.50 6.57 -16.77
CA GLY A 340 15.97 5.42 -15.99
C GLY A 340 15.51 5.45 -14.54
N ALA A 341 16.41 5.09 -13.63
CA ALA A 341 16.25 5.33 -12.20
C ALA A 341 16.26 6.84 -11.90
N MET A 342 15.13 7.35 -11.42
CA MET A 342 14.93 8.77 -11.18
C MET A 342 15.52 9.19 -9.84
N TRP A 343 15.29 8.39 -8.80
CA TRP A 343 15.81 8.60 -7.45
C TRP A 343 15.58 7.38 -6.55
N GLU A 344 16.33 7.33 -5.46
CA GLU A 344 16.08 6.52 -4.26
C GLU A 344 15.95 7.46 -3.05
N PHE A 345 15.13 7.09 -2.07
CA PHE A 345 14.89 7.81 -0.83
C PHE A 345 14.93 6.83 0.33
N THR A 346 15.81 7.06 1.32
CA THR A 346 16.09 6.13 2.42
C THR A 346 16.09 6.85 3.77
N GLN A 347 16.32 6.09 4.86
CA GLN A 347 16.50 6.65 6.21
C GLN A 347 17.70 7.63 6.29
N GLN A 348 18.66 7.56 5.36
CA GLN A 348 19.77 8.53 5.27
C GLN A 348 19.30 9.91 4.80
N ASP A 349 18.19 9.98 4.07
CA ASP A 349 17.61 11.23 3.59
C ASP A 349 16.65 11.83 4.62
N ASP A 350 15.84 10.99 5.28
CA ASP A 350 15.00 11.38 6.41
C ASP A 350 14.82 10.22 7.41
N PRO A 351 15.17 10.39 8.70
CA PRO A 351 15.15 9.31 9.69
C PRO A 351 13.75 8.80 10.04
N ALA A 352 12.69 9.51 9.63
CA ALA A 352 11.32 9.08 9.87
C ALA A 352 10.82 8.03 8.85
N LEU A 353 11.58 7.72 7.80
CA LEU A 353 11.24 6.67 6.84
C LEU A 353 11.60 5.28 7.39
N GLY A 354 10.71 4.31 7.21
CA GLY A 354 10.93 2.90 7.54
C GLY A 354 10.65 1.96 6.37
N ASN A 355 10.24 0.73 6.68
CA ASN A 355 9.82 -0.28 5.71
C ASN A 355 8.42 0.03 5.18
N VAL A 356 8.34 0.46 3.92
CA VAL A 356 7.05 0.78 3.27
C VAL A 356 6.45 -0.51 2.71
N MET A 357 5.54 -1.10 3.48
CA MET A 357 4.88 -2.36 3.12
C MET A 357 3.63 -2.18 2.25
N GLN A 358 3.20 -0.94 1.99
CA GLN A 358 1.91 -0.63 1.37
C GLN A 358 2.03 0.28 0.13
N PRO A 359 1.11 0.18 -0.84
CA PRO A 359 1.26 0.87 -2.13
C PRO A 359 1.37 2.40 -2.01
N VAL A 360 2.36 2.96 -2.69
CA VAL A 360 2.57 4.40 -2.82
C VAL A 360 1.56 4.99 -3.80
N GLN A 361 1.08 6.21 -3.57
CA GLN A 361 0.18 6.90 -4.50
C GLN A 361 0.92 7.91 -5.37
N VAL A 362 0.51 8.08 -6.62
CA VAL A 362 0.99 9.19 -7.47
C VAL A 362 -0.11 10.25 -7.51
N GLY A 363 0.23 11.47 -7.09
CA GLY A 363 -0.73 12.56 -6.98
C GLY A 363 -0.17 13.89 -7.47
N ARG A 364 -1.04 14.76 -7.98
CA ARG A 364 -0.73 16.12 -8.43
C ARG A 364 -1.16 17.12 -7.35
N LEU A 365 -0.25 17.99 -6.92
CA LEU A 365 -0.52 19.02 -5.90
C LEU A 365 -0.21 20.42 -6.41
N GLN A 366 -0.95 21.41 -5.90
CA GLN A 366 -0.77 22.82 -6.25
C GLN A 366 0.28 23.45 -5.35
N LEU A 367 1.37 23.93 -5.93
CA LEU A 367 2.44 24.59 -5.16
C LEU A 367 2.16 26.06 -4.90
N ARG A 368 1.66 26.76 -5.90
CA ARG A 368 1.33 28.19 -5.79
C ARG A 368 0.40 28.63 -6.90
N SER A 369 -0.23 29.77 -6.70
CA SER A 369 -0.92 30.50 -7.76
C SER A 369 -0.13 31.79 -8.06
N THR A 370 0.14 32.05 -9.34
CA THR A 370 0.84 33.24 -9.82
C THR A 370 -0.03 34.00 -10.81
N ALA A 371 0.35 35.23 -11.21
CA ALA A 371 -0.36 35.96 -12.28
C ALA A 371 -0.34 35.21 -13.63
N ALA A 372 0.64 34.33 -13.85
CA ALA A 372 0.72 33.45 -15.01
C ALA A 372 -0.12 32.16 -14.87
N GLY A 373 -0.82 31.98 -13.75
CA GLY A 373 -1.63 30.82 -13.44
C GLY A 373 -1.10 29.95 -12.29
N PRO A 374 -1.85 28.89 -11.95
CA PRO A 374 -1.47 27.92 -10.93
C PRO A 374 -0.29 27.05 -11.37
N GLN A 375 0.65 26.80 -10.45
CA GLN A 375 1.79 25.92 -10.64
C GLN A 375 1.60 24.64 -9.85
N TYR A 376 1.86 23.52 -10.51
CA TYR A 376 1.58 22.19 -10.02
C TYR A 376 2.83 21.32 -10.06
N ARG A 377 2.84 20.28 -9.23
CA ARG A 377 3.91 19.29 -9.20
C ARG A 377 3.35 17.92 -8.85
N HIS A 378 3.94 16.88 -9.44
CA HIS A 378 3.57 15.49 -9.17
C HIS A 378 4.47 14.92 -8.08
N PHE A 379 3.87 14.20 -7.15
CA PHE A 379 4.53 13.58 -6.02
C PHE A 379 4.19 12.10 -5.93
N ALA A 380 5.12 11.32 -5.42
CA ALA A 380 4.85 10.04 -4.77
C ALA A 380 4.44 10.31 -3.32
N LEU A 381 3.26 9.86 -2.91
CA LEU A 381 2.66 10.06 -1.59
C LEU A 381 2.57 8.73 -0.86
N THR A 382 3.13 8.66 0.34
CA THR A 382 3.19 7.43 1.13
C THR A 382 3.23 7.72 2.61
N GLY A 383 2.65 6.84 3.42
CA GLY A 383 3.01 6.77 4.83
C GLY A 383 4.46 6.32 4.98
N ASN A 384 5.05 6.59 6.14
CA ASN A 384 6.44 6.28 6.41
C ASN A 384 6.74 4.79 6.59
N GLY A 385 5.70 3.95 6.64
CA GLY A 385 5.86 2.53 6.86
C GLY A 385 6.17 2.20 8.31
N VAL A 386 6.65 0.98 8.53
CA VAL A 386 6.93 0.43 9.87
C VAL A 386 8.42 0.50 10.19
N ASN A 387 8.80 0.33 11.45
CA ASN A 387 10.21 0.23 11.87
C ASN A 387 11.09 1.43 11.56
N SER A 388 10.53 2.63 11.33
CA SER A 388 11.32 3.85 11.10
C SER A 388 12.25 4.21 12.27
N TYR A 389 12.04 3.63 13.45
CA TYR A 389 12.85 3.77 14.67
C TYR A 389 13.93 2.67 14.82
N VAL A 390 13.92 1.65 13.96
CA VAL A 390 14.98 0.65 13.84
C VAL A 390 16.03 1.20 12.89
N ALA A 391 17.30 1.17 13.29
CA ALA A 391 18.39 1.69 12.47
C ALA A 391 18.73 0.72 11.33
N ASP A 392 18.67 1.20 10.08
CA ASP A 392 19.10 0.49 8.87
C ASP A 392 20.14 1.35 8.13
N GLY A 393 21.28 1.58 8.81
CA GLY A 393 22.36 2.45 8.33
C GLY A 393 22.28 3.92 8.77
N ALA A 394 21.18 4.35 9.42
CA ALA A 394 21.04 5.65 10.08
C ALA A 394 20.21 5.53 11.38
N ALA A 395 20.20 6.57 12.23
CA ALA A 395 19.35 6.58 13.43
C ALA A 395 17.90 6.91 13.06
N GLY A 396 16.94 6.16 13.61
CA GLY A 396 15.53 6.28 13.26
C GLY A 396 14.68 7.23 14.11
N ALA A 397 13.41 7.43 13.72
CA ALA A 397 12.40 8.18 14.46
C ALA A 397 11.08 7.39 14.63
N GLY A 398 10.41 7.53 15.78
CA GLY A 398 9.32 6.64 16.22
C GLY A 398 7.88 7.11 16.00
N GLN A 399 7.62 8.07 15.11
CA GLN A 399 6.27 8.61 14.88
C GLN A 399 5.76 8.31 13.45
N GLY A 400 4.44 8.26 13.27
CA GLY A 400 3.83 8.17 11.94
C GLY A 400 4.08 9.46 11.14
N ALA A 401 4.32 9.33 9.84
CA ALA A 401 4.50 10.49 8.97
C ALA A 401 4.01 10.21 7.55
N LEU A 402 3.43 11.24 6.92
CA LEU A 402 3.11 11.25 5.49
C LEU A 402 4.25 11.94 4.73
N PHE A 403 4.80 11.26 3.72
CA PHE A 403 5.83 11.77 2.83
C PHE A 403 5.24 12.12 1.46
N LEU A 404 5.69 13.25 0.90
CA LEU A 404 5.45 13.67 -0.48
C LEU A 404 6.81 13.84 -1.16
N LEU A 405 7.21 12.87 -1.99
CA LEU A 405 8.50 12.86 -2.69
C LEU A 405 8.30 13.35 -4.13
N ALA A 406 8.99 14.42 -4.52
CA ALA A 406 8.79 14.98 -5.85
C ALA A 406 9.30 14.05 -6.95
N LEU A 407 8.43 13.70 -7.89
CA LEU A 407 8.78 12.82 -9.00
C LEU A 407 9.72 13.49 -10.01
N ASP A 408 9.64 14.81 -10.15
CA ASP A 408 10.49 15.58 -11.07
C ASP A 408 11.85 16.01 -10.46
N LYS A 409 12.20 15.56 -9.24
CA LYS A 409 13.48 15.92 -8.60
C LYS A 409 14.64 15.61 -9.57
N PRO A 410 15.49 16.59 -9.91
CA PRO A 410 16.68 16.31 -10.70
C PRO A 410 17.57 15.28 -9.99
N PRO A 411 18.17 14.31 -10.70
CA PRO A 411 18.92 13.22 -10.06
C PRO A 411 20.10 13.76 -9.24
N ALA A 412 20.77 14.77 -9.77
CA ALA A 412 21.91 15.45 -9.16
C ALA A 412 21.56 16.24 -7.88
N GLU A 413 20.29 16.58 -7.67
CA GLU A 413 19.88 17.35 -6.50
C GLU A 413 19.71 16.45 -5.28
N ARG A 414 20.33 16.85 -4.17
CA ARG A 414 20.10 16.24 -2.85
C ARG A 414 18.65 16.46 -2.41
N TRP A 415 18.11 15.50 -1.66
CA TRP A 415 16.85 15.66 -0.96
C TRP A 415 16.95 16.80 0.06
N ARG A 416 15.93 17.67 0.05
CA ARG A 416 15.79 18.83 0.94
C ARG A 416 14.34 18.98 1.33
N LEU A 417 14.08 18.86 2.63
CA LEU A 417 12.77 19.05 3.21
C LEU A 417 12.24 20.43 2.83
N ASP A 418 10.92 20.52 2.60
CA ASP A 418 10.19 21.70 2.16
C ASP A 418 10.56 22.24 0.77
N THR A 419 11.41 21.54 0.02
CA THR A 419 11.86 21.94 -1.33
C THR A 419 11.52 20.91 -2.40
N ASN A 420 12.05 19.69 -2.26
CA ASN A 420 11.83 18.60 -3.21
C ASN A 420 11.21 17.36 -2.55
N TYR A 421 11.03 17.40 -1.23
CA TYR A 421 10.07 16.55 -0.55
C TYR A 421 9.43 17.30 0.63
N TYR A 422 8.29 16.80 1.10
CA TYR A 422 7.59 17.29 2.28
C TYR A 422 7.28 16.13 3.22
N ARG A 423 7.22 16.43 4.53
CA ARG A 423 6.88 15.48 5.59
C ARG A 423 5.83 16.10 6.52
N LEU A 424 4.76 15.36 6.78
CA LEU A 424 3.71 15.73 7.73
C LEU A 424 3.64 14.64 8.81
N ASP A 425 4.17 14.96 9.98
CA ASP A 425 4.21 14.05 11.13
C ASP A 425 2.82 13.95 11.78
N THR A 426 2.34 12.75 12.13
CA THR A 426 1.14 12.61 12.97
C THR A 426 1.47 12.96 14.42
N PRO A 427 0.49 13.37 15.24
CA PRO A 427 0.69 13.45 16.69
C PRO A 427 1.32 12.17 17.27
N PRO A 428 2.20 12.27 18.29
CA PRO A 428 2.81 11.10 18.91
C PRO A 428 1.77 10.10 19.44
N GLY A 429 2.00 8.81 19.16
CA GLY A 429 1.16 7.72 19.62
C GLY A 429 1.54 7.19 21.01
N GLU A 430 0.99 6.02 21.35
CA GLU A 430 1.36 5.26 22.55
C GLU A 430 2.75 4.62 22.36
N PRO A 431 3.76 4.96 23.18
CA PRO A 431 5.14 4.49 22.96
C PRO A 431 5.33 2.98 23.10
N SER A 432 4.42 2.28 23.78
CA SER A 432 4.47 0.83 23.96
C SER A 432 3.91 0.05 22.78
N LEU A 433 3.36 0.72 21.78
CA LEU A 433 2.80 0.10 20.58
C LEU A 433 3.67 0.42 19.36
N PRO A 434 3.79 -0.51 18.41
CA PRO A 434 4.41 -0.22 17.12
C PRO A 434 3.83 1.05 16.48
N ALA A 435 4.69 1.78 15.78
CA ALA A 435 4.32 3.00 15.08
C ALA A 435 4.59 2.85 13.58
N GLY A 436 3.75 3.50 12.78
CA GLY A 436 3.90 3.51 11.33
C GLY A 436 2.61 3.92 10.65
N LEU A 437 2.71 4.88 9.72
CA LEU A 437 1.58 5.31 8.90
C LEU A 437 1.50 4.45 7.63
N GLY A 438 0.30 3.94 7.32
CA GLY A 438 0.03 3.14 6.14
C GLY A 438 -0.16 3.97 4.85
N ALA A 439 -0.58 3.31 3.78
CA ALA A 439 -0.81 3.96 2.49
C ALA A 439 -1.97 4.97 2.54
N PRO A 440 -1.79 6.19 2.00
CA PRO A 440 -2.86 7.18 1.95
C PRO A 440 -3.88 6.87 0.83
N ALA A 441 -5.14 7.16 1.08
CA ALA A 441 -6.18 7.30 0.07
C ALA A 441 -6.33 8.78 -0.30
N LEU A 442 -6.26 9.10 -1.59
CA LEU A 442 -6.25 10.50 -2.06
C LEU A 442 -7.65 10.94 -2.49
N VAL A 443 -8.02 12.16 -2.11
CA VAL A 443 -9.21 12.87 -2.64
C VAL A 443 -8.72 14.02 -3.50
N ALA A 444 -9.04 13.96 -4.79
CA ALA A 444 -8.75 15.00 -5.75
C ALA A 444 -10.00 15.82 -6.10
N ASP A 445 -9.81 17.05 -6.57
CA ASP A 445 -10.87 17.85 -7.19
C ASP A 445 -11.05 17.51 -8.68
N ASP A 446 -11.96 18.23 -9.35
CA ASP A 446 -12.29 18.04 -10.76
C ASP A 446 -11.10 18.30 -11.72
N ASP A 447 -10.05 18.99 -11.26
CA ASP A 447 -8.81 19.24 -11.99
C ASP A 447 -7.73 18.17 -11.70
N ASN A 448 -8.12 17.05 -11.06
CA ASN A 448 -7.24 16.00 -10.56
C ASN A 448 -6.18 16.50 -9.55
N MET A 449 -6.50 17.57 -8.82
CA MET A 449 -5.61 18.10 -7.79
C MET A 449 -5.93 17.48 -6.44
N VAL A 450 -4.94 16.84 -5.82
CA VAL A 450 -5.11 16.27 -4.48
C VAL A 450 -5.40 17.40 -3.48
N ARG A 451 -6.55 17.30 -2.80
CA ARG A 451 -7.02 18.24 -1.78
C ARG A 451 -6.88 17.66 -0.39
N HIS A 452 -7.13 16.36 -0.24
CA HIS A 452 -7.03 15.66 1.04
C HIS A 452 -6.40 14.28 0.85
N ALA A 453 -5.79 13.77 1.91
CA ALA A 453 -5.39 12.37 2.00
C ALA A 453 -5.85 11.76 3.33
N TYR A 454 -6.30 10.51 3.29
CA TYR A 454 -6.70 9.75 4.48
C TYR A 454 -5.80 8.53 4.66
N ALA A 455 -5.26 8.34 5.86
CA ALA A 455 -4.36 7.20 6.12
C ALA A 455 -4.61 6.63 7.52
N GLY A 456 -4.59 5.31 7.60
CA GLY A 456 -4.58 4.59 8.88
C GLY A 456 -3.15 4.39 9.40
N ASP A 457 -3.00 4.10 10.70
CA ASP A 457 -1.73 3.71 11.30
C ASP A 457 -1.82 2.39 12.09
N LEU A 458 -0.66 1.87 12.50
CA LEU A 458 -0.56 0.65 13.32
C LEU A 458 -1.22 0.76 14.70
N GLN A 459 -1.55 1.97 15.15
CA GLN A 459 -2.23 2.20 16.43
C GLN A 459 -3.75 2.40 16.24
N GLY A 460 -4.26 2.15 15.04
CA GLY A 460 -5.68 2.21 14.70
C GLY A 460 -6.23 3.61 14.50
N ASN A 461 -5.39 4.65 14.45
CA ASN A 461 -5.87 5.99 14.18
C ASN A 461 -6.13 6.16 12.68
N LEU A 462 -7.24 6.82 12.33
CA LEU A 462 -7.49 7.33 10.98
C LEU A 462 -7.19 8.82 10.94
N TRP A 463 -6.26 9.22 10.07
CA TRP A 463 -5.83 10.60 9.91
C TRP A 463 -6.34 11.21 8.61
N ARG A 464 -6.51 12.53 8.60
CA ARG A 464 -6.71 13.34 7.39
C ARG A 464 -5.64 14.40 7.28
N PHE A 465 -5.05 14.52 6.11
CA PHE A 465 -4.10 15.55 5.73
C PHE A 465 -4.75 16.50 4.73
N ASP A 466 -4.54 17.81 4.89
CA ASP A 466 -5.14 18.87 4.09
C ASP A 466 -4.09 19.55 3.19
N PHE A 467 -4.39 19.60 1.89
CA PHE A 467 -3.55 20.20 0.85
C PHE A 467 -4.22 21.37 0.13
N THR A 468 -5.33 21.89 0.67
CA THR A 468 -6.00 23.09 0.13
C THR A 468 -5.21 24.37 0.39
N GLY A 469 -4.33 24.36 1.39
CA GLY A 469 -3.35 25.41 1.68
C GLY A 469 -2.15 25.41 0.74
N ARG A 470 -1.15 26.27 1.03
CA ARG A 470 0.09 26.37 0.25
C ARG A 470 1.25 25.63 0.94
N PRO A 471 2.20 25.05 0.20
CA PRO A 471 3.43 24.52 0.78
C PRO A 471 4.31 25.61 1.44
N PRO A 472 5.15 25.24 2.42
CA PRO A 472 5.33 23.89 2.95
C PRO A 472 4.08 23.42 3.71
N TRP A 473 3.55 22.27 3.31
CA TRP A 473 2.43 21.66 4.03
C TRP A 473 2.99 21.09 5.32
N ARG A 474 2.37 21.45 6.43
CA ARG A 474 2.79 21.05 7.77
C ARG A 474 1.60 20.48 8.52
N THR A 475 1.88 19.56 9.42
CA THR A 475 0.91 19.10 10.40
C THR A 475 0.43 20.29 11.22
N ASP A 476 -0.89 20.46 11.28
CA ASP A 476 -1.51 21.38 12.22
C ASP A 476 -1.24 20.88 13.66
N PRO A 477 -0.67 21.70 14.57
CA PRO A 477 -0.46 21.30 15.96
C PRO A 477 -1.74 20.89 16.69
N SER A 478 -2.92 21.27 16.18
CA SER A 478 -4.24 20.90 16.67
C SER A 478 -4.83 19.66 15.98
N MET A 479 -4.08 19.00 15.09
CA MET A 479 -4.51 17.80 14.38
C MET A 479 -4.97 16.73 15.36
N GLN A 480 -6.21 16.26 15.15
CA GLN A 480 -6.82 15.13 15.84
C GLN A 480 -7.02 14.01 14.81
N SER A 481 -7.01 12.75 15.27
CA SER A 481 -7.48 11.67 14.42
C SER A 481 -8.98 11.81 14.19
N LEU A 482 -9.45 11.39 13.01
CA LEU A 482 -10.88 11.35 12.71
C LEU A 482 -11.58 10.26 13.51
N PHE A 483 -10.87 9.14 13.70
CA PHE A 483 -11.37 7.95 14.38
C PHE A 483 -10.19 7.18 14.99
N VAL A 484 -10.48 6.41 16.03
CA VAL A 484 -9.54 5.45 16.61
C VAL A 484 -10.21 4.08 16.64
N ALA A 485 -9.75 3.17 15.80
CA ALA A 485 -10.21 1.79 15.72
C ALA A 485 -9.81 1.03 16.98
N ARG A 486 -10.84 0.56 17.69
CA ARG A 486 -10.72 -0.24 18.90
C ARG A 486 -11.73 -1.36 18.87
N ASP A 487 -11.39 -2.52 19.44
CA ASP A 487 -12.36 -3.59 19.67
C ASP A 487 -13.39 -3.21 20.76
N ALA A 488 -14.34 -4.12 21.03
CA ALA A 488 -15.34 -3.90 22.08
C ALA A 488 -14.76 -3.83 23.51
N ALA A 489 -13.56 -4.39 23.72
CA ALA A 489 -12.83 -4.32 24.99
C ALA A 489 -11.93 -3.06 25.10
N GLY A 490 -11.82 -2.28 24.03
CA GLY A 490 -11.03 -1.05 23.96
C GLY A 490 -9.59 -1.24 23.47
N HIS A 491 -9.17 -2.43 23.05
CA HIS A 491 -7.84 -2.64 22.46
C HIS A 491 -7.76 -2.01 21.08
N ARG A 492 -6.64 -1.36 20.76
CA ARG A 492 -6.40 -0.76 19.44
C ARG A 492 -6.30 -1.83 18.37
N GLN A 493 -6.82 -1.51 17.19
CA GLN A 493 -6.80 -2.41 16.04
C GLN A 493 -5.97 -1.75 14.92
N PRO A 494 -4.85 -2.34 14.48
CA PRO A 494 -3.96 -1.74 13.47
C PRO A 494 -4.68 -1.57 12.13
N VAL A 495 -4.35 -0.50 11.40
CA VAL A 495 -4.81 -0.29 10.02
C VAL A 495 -3.61 -0.36 9.09
N THR A 496 -3.48 -1.49 8.38
CA THR A 496 -2.34 -1.73 7.48
C THR A 496 -2.67 -1.52 6.01
N GLN A 497 -3.93 -1.50 5.61
CA GLN A 497 -4.31 -1.33 4.20
C GLN A 497 -4.48 0.15 3.79
N GLN A 498 -4.44 0.44 2.49
CA GLN A 498 -4.92 1.71 1.95
C GLN A 498 -6.45 1.82 2.14
N PRO A 499 -6.98 2.89 2.75
CA PRO A 499 -8.42 3.11 2.81
C PRO A 499 -9.05 3.27 1.41
N LYS A 500 -10.36 3.08 1.31
CA LYS A 500 -11.16 3.48 0.14
C LYS A 500 -12.08 4.62 0.50
N ILE A 501 -12.48 5.39 -0.51
CA ILE A 501 -13.29 6.60 -0.31
C ILE A 501 -14.48 6.54 -1.25
N VAL A 502 -15.67 6.78 -0.71
CA VAL A 502 -16.90 7.01 -1.48
C VAL A 502 -17.54 8.32 -1.05
N HIS A 503 -18.34 8.92 -1.92
CA HIS A 503 -19.14 10.08 -1.54
C HIS A 503 -20.28 9.68 -0.61
N ALA A 504 -20.45 10.42 0.48
CA ALA A 504 -21.58 10.24 1.37
C ALA A 504 -22.83 10.99 0.88
N GLU A 505 -24.00 10.54 1.32
CA GLU A 505 -25.27 11.19 0.98
C GLU A 505 -25.38 12.57 1.64
N GLY A 506 -25.55 13.61 0.83
CA GLY A 506 -25.67 14.99 1.30
C GLY A 506 -24.36 15.75 1.45
N GLY A 507 -23.23 15.19 1.01
CA GLY A 507 -21.91 15.82 1.04
C GLY A 507 -20.89 15.05 1.86
N GLY A 508 -19.60 15.39 1.72
CA GLY A 508 -18.51 14.70 2.39
C GLY A 508 -18.22 13.30 1.82
N TYR A 509 -17.52 12.50 2.63
CA TYR A 509 -16.96 11.21 2.25
C TYR A 509 -17.25 10.16 3.32
N LEU A 510 -17.35 8.89 2.90
CA LEU A 510 -17.09 7.75 3.77
C LEU A 510 -15.70 7.19 3.47
N VAL A 511 -14.89 7.05 4.51
CA VAL A 511 -13.57 6.44 4.47
C VAL A 511 -13.68 5.01 4.98
N LEU A 512 -13.48 4.05 4.09
CA LEU A 512 -13.67 2.62 4.30
C LEU A 512 -12.33 1.94 4.52
N PHE A 513 -12.20 1.16 5.59
CA PHE A 513 -10.98 0.41 5.89
C PHE A 513 -11.28 -0.75 6.85
N GLY A 514 -10.56 -1.85 6.69
CA GLY A 514 -10.52 -2.93 7.67
C GLY A 514 -9.29 -2.86 8.54
N THR A 515 -9.34 -3.59 9.66
CA THR A 515 -8.25 -3.66 10.63
C THR A 515 -7.56 -5.02 10.62
N GLY A 516 -6.30 -5.02 11.02
CA GLY A 516 -5.43 -6.19 11.04
C GLY A 516 -4.02 -5.89 10.58
N SER A 517 -3.11 -6.74 11.00
CA SER A 517 -1.74 -6.87 10.49
C SER A 517 -1.39 -8.35 10.34
N LEU A 518 -0.41 -8.64 9.49
CA LEU A 518 0.15 -9.97 9.32
C LEU A 518 1.55 -9.82 8.70
N TYR A 519 2.47 -9.20 9.44
CA TYR A 519 3.83 -8.98 8.97
C TYR A 519 4.81 -10.06 9.40
N GLY A 520 4.53 -10.74 10.51
CA GLY A 520 5.38 -11.78 11.08
C GLY A 520 4.62 -13.03 11.49
N ARG A 521 5.37 -14.09 11.82
CA ARG A 521 4.90 -15.40 12.24
C ARG A 521 4.14 -15.36 13.54
N GLU A 522 4.58 -14.54 14.49
CA GLU A 522 3.93 -14.40 15.80
C GLU A 522 2.45 -14.01 15.67
N GLU A 523 2.11 -13.24 14.65
CA GLU A 523 0.74 -12.80 14.39
C GLU A 523 -0.18 -13.92 13.88
N ARG A 524 0.36 -15.09 13.50
CA ARG A 524 -0.41 -16.31 13.17
C ARG A 524 -0.73 -17.18 14.37
N ALA A 525 -0.11 -16.93 15.53
CA ALA A 525 -0.32 -17.75 16.71
C ALA A 525 -1.72 -17.52 17.30
N PRO A 526 -2.53 -18.57 17.59
CA PRO A 526 -3.91 -18.37 18.03
C PRO A 526 -4.08 -17.58 19.33
N ASP A 527 -3.07 -17.57 20.19
CA ASP A 527 -3.00 -16.80 21.43
C ASP A 527 -2.78 -15.30 21.22
N THR A 528 -2.35 -14.89 20.02
CA THR A 528 -2.21 -13.47 19.64
C THR A 528 -3.44 -12.93 18.90
N PHE A 529 -4.44 -13.78 18.63
CA PHE A 529 -5.64 -13.36 17.91
C PHE A 529 -6.47 -12.37 18.73
N THR A 530 -6.69 -11.20 18.13
CA THR A 530 -7.50 -10.11 18.69
C THR A 530 -8.65 -9.81 17.75
N PRO A 531 -9.84 -9.43 18.25
CA PRO A 531 -10.97 -9.08 17.39
C PRO A 531 -10.59 -7.99 16.37
N GLN A 532 -10.96 -8.20 15.11
CA GLN A 532 -10.76 -7.24 14.02
C GLN A 532 -12.09 -6.88 13.38
N SER A 533 -12.10 -5.78 12.62
CA SER A 533 -13.32 -5.16 12.13
C SER A 533 -13.13 -4.48 10.79
N TYR A 534 -14.23 -4.22 10.11
CA TYR A 534 -14.31 -3.31 8.98
C TYR A 534 -15.12 -2.07 9.36
N TYR A 535 -14.63 -0.89 8.99
CA TYR A 535 -15.22 0.41 9.31
C TYR A 535 -15.50 1.22 8.04
N ALA A 536 -16.55 2.02 8.09
CA ALA A 536 -16.74 3.18 7.23
C ALA A 536 -16.97 4.41 8.10
N ILE A 537 -16.14 5.44 7.93
CA ILE A 537 -16.14 6.63 8.78
C ILE A 537 -16.49 7.85 7.94
N TYR A 538 -17.51 8.59 8.36
CA TYR A 538 -17.91 9.84 7.73
C TYR A 538 -16.97 10.98 8.07
N ASP A 539 -16.55 11.71 7.05
CA ASP A 539 -15.84 12.97 7.19
C ASP A 539 -16.31 13.99 6.16
N ASP A 540 -16.40 15.25 6.58
CA ASP A 540 -16.67 16.39 5.71
C ASP A 540 -15.57 17.44 5.91
N PRO A 541 -14.62 17.56 4.97
CA PRO A 541 -13.55 18.55 5.05
C PRO A 541 -14.02 20.01 5.03
N ALA A 542 -15.22 20.29 4.52
CA ALA A 542 -15.78 21.64 4.56
C ALA A 542 -16.38 21.99 5.94
N ALA A 543 -16.65 20.97 6.77
CA ALA A 543 -17.14 21.17 8.12
C ALA A 543 -16.01 21.55 9.09
N ARG A 544 -16.38 22.18 10.21
CA ARG A 544 -15.43 22.53 11.26
C ARG A 544 -14.81 21.26 11.85
N ALA A 545 -13.49 21.27 12.06
CA ALA A 545 -12.78 20.16 12.67
C ALA A 545 -13.39 19.77 14.02
N ARG A 546 -13.47 18.46 14.27
CA ARG A 546 -14.03 17.91 15.51
C ARG A 546 -13.02 18.05 16.65
N PRO A 547 -13.45 18.38 17.87
CA PRO A 547 -12.55 18.49 19.02
C PRO A 547 -12.12 17.12 19.58
N VAL A 548 -12.88 16.05 19.27
CA VAL A 548 -12.63 14.69 19.76
C VAL A 548 -12.84 13.71 18.60
N PRO A 549 -12.01 12.65 18.47
CA PRO A 549 -12.19 11.62 17.45
C PRO A 549 -13.52 10.86 17.63
N LEU A 550 -14.07 10.38 16.52
CA LEU A 550 -15.24 9.50 16.50
C LEU A 550 -14.93 8.18 17.22
N ARG A 551 -15.99 7.55 17.75
CA ARG A 551 -15.95 6.26 18.46
C ARG A 551 -16.97 5.30 17.84
N ARG A 552 -16.86 4.01 18.14
CA ARG A 552 -17.84 2.99 17.71
C ARG A 552 -19.29 3.36 18.03
N ALA A 553 -19.53 4.04 19.16
CA ALA A 553 -20.86 4.48 19.57
C ALA A 553 -21.51 5.49 18.62
N ASP A 554 -20.71 6.19 17.80
CA ASP A 554 -21.20 7.13 16.79
C ASP A 554 -21.58 6.44 15.47
N LEU A 555 -21.32 5.13 15.36
CA LEU A 555 -21.47 4.33 14.14
C LEU A 555 -22.64 3.35 14.26
N VAL A 556 -23.17 2.91 13.12
CA VAL A 556 -24.15 1.81 13.08
C VAL A 556 -23.45 0.46 13.06
N GLN A 557 -23.76 -0.41 14.02
CA GLN A 557 -23.26 -1.78 14.03
C GLN A 557 -23.92 -2.65 12.95
N ARG A 558 -23.10 -3.51 12.33
CA ARG A 558 -23.49 -4.62 11.46
C ARG A 558 -23.12 -5.91 12.16
N SER A 559 -24.12 -6.71 12.49
CA SER A 559 -23.92 -7.97 13.21
C SER A 559 -23.64 -9.07 12.19
N VAL A 560 -22.59 -9.83 12.43
CA VAL A 560 -22.23 -11.03 11.66
C VAL A 560 -22.54 -12.24 12.51
N ASP A 561 -23.27 -13.20 11.95
CA ASP A 561 -23.55 -14.50 12.56
C ASP A 561 -22.98 -15.62 11.70
N GLY A 562 -22.21 -16.51 12.34
CA GLY A 562 -21.51 -17.62 11.69
C GLY A 562 -20.24 -18.05 12.44
N ALA A 563 -19.81 -19.28 12.16
CA ALA A 563 -18.58 -19.87 12.68
C ALA A 563 -17.46 -19.85 11.62
N SER A 564 -16.20 -19.84 12.05
CA SER A 564 -15.03 -19.69 11.18
C SER A 564 -14.97 -20.62 9.95
N GLY A 565 -15.55 -21.82 10.03
CA GLY A 565 -15.62 -22.80 8.94
C GLY A 565 -16.85 -22.69 8.01
N ASP A 566 -17.79 -21.78 8.28
CA ASP A 566 -18.99 -21.63 7.48
C ASP A 566 -18.65 -21.06 6.09
N ALA A 567 -19.36 -21.57 5.08
CA ALA A 567 -19.19 -21.16 3.69
C ALA A 567 -19.47 -19.67 3.49
N ASP A 568 -20.50 -19.15 4.15
CA ASP A 568 -20.89 -17.74 4.15
C ASP A 568 -21.40 -17.34 5.54
N PHE A 569 -21.50 -16.04 5.79
CA PHE A 569 -22.06 -15.45 7.01
C PHE A 569 -23.38 -14.74 6.75
N LEU A 570 -24.21 -14.68 7.78
CA LEU A 570 -25.40 -13.84 7.80
C LEU A 570 -25.06 -12.48 8.40
N VAL A 571 -25.22 -11.40 7.62
CA VAL A 571 -25.03 -10.03 8.10
C VAL A 571 -26.39 -9.37 8.30
N THR A 572 -26.59 -8.76 9.47
CA THR A 572 -27.83 -8.07 9.84
C THR A 572 -27.59 -6.67 10.40
N GLY A 573 -28.57 -5.79 10.23
CA GLY A 573 -28.54 -4.47 10.84
C GLY A 573 -29.65 -3.54 10.34
N ARG A 574 -29.87 -2.44 11.07
CA ARG A 574 -30.88 -1.44 10.68
C ARG A 574 -30.41 -0.58 9.51
N MET A 575 -31.33 -0.18 8.62
CA MET A 575 -31.04 0.88 7.65
C MET A 575 -30.89 2.24 8.36
N ALA A 576 -29.92 3.03 7.91
CA ALA A 576 -29.72 4.40 8.37
C ALA A 576 -28.97 5.20 7.31
N THR A 577 -29.39 6.44 7.07
CA THR A 577 -28.64 7.39 6.25
C THR A 577 -27.46 7.92 7.06
N ILE A 578 -26.24 7.64 6.59
CA ILE A 578 -24.99 8.13 7.18
C ILE A 578 -24.74 9.58 6.76
N GLY A 579 -24.24 10.42 7.66
CA GLY A 579 -23.82 11.77 7.28
C GLY A 579 -23.68 12.76 8.44
N ALA A 580 -23.74 14.05 8.12
CA ALA A 580 -23.60 15.13 9.10
C ALA A 580 -24.78 15.26 10.09
N GLY A 581 -24.57 16.07 11.14
CA GLY A 581 -25.57 16.36 12.17
C GLY A 581 -25.81 15.17 13.10
N ASP A 582 -27.07 14.94 13.47
CA ASP A 582 -27.48 13.85 14.37
C ASP A 582 -27.56 12.47 13.68
N ARG A 583 -27.16 12.40 12.41
CA ARG A 583 -27.08 11.11 11.69
C ARG A 583 -25.91 10.29 12.24
N PRO A 584 -26.00 8.95 12.18
CA PRO A 584 -24.84 8.11 12.44
C PRO A 584 -23.66 8.52 11.54
N GLN A 585 -22.46 8.49 12.10
CA GLN A 585 -21.23 8.98 11.47
C GLN A 585 -20.46 7.88 10.74
N GLY A 586 -21.15 6.78 10.41
CA GLY A 586 -20.56 5.64 9.72
C GLY A 586 -21.20 4.32 10.13
N TRP A 587 -20.53 3.23 9.78
CA TRP A 587 -20.91 1.88 10.18
C TRP A 587 -19.66 1.04 10.47
N TYR A 588 -19.85 -0.05 11.21
CA TYR A 588 -18.78 -1.03 11.41
C TYR A 588 -19.34 -2.47 11.41
N LEU A 589 -18.48 -3.40 11.06
CA LEU A 589 -18.72 -4.84 11.04
C LEU A 589 -17.58 -5.52 11.79
N ASP A 590 -17.86 -6.26 12.86
CA ASP A 590 -16.86 -7.09 13.54
C ASP A 590 -16.78 -8.45 12.84
N PHE A 591 -15.56 -8.96 12.62
CA PHE A 591 -15.41 -10.30 12.04
C PHE A 591 -15.84 -11.37 13.05
N ALA A 592 -16.49 -12.43 12.55
CA ALA A 592 -17.01 -13.49 13.39
C ALA A 592 -15.92 -14.50 13.80
N ASP A 593 -16.10 -15.11 14.97
CA ASP A 593 -15.28 -16.24 15.46
C ASP A 593 -13.76 -16.01 15.43
N VAL A 594 -13.30 -14.75 15.64
CA VAL A 594 -11.88 -14.36 15.54
C VAL A 594 -10.98 -15.15 16.49
N ALA A 595 -11.49 -15.59 17.63
CA ALA A 595 -10.74 -16.43 18.57
C ALA A 595 -10.35 -17.80 17.97
N GLN A 596 -11.08 -18.30 16.97
CA GLN A 596 -10.74 -19.52 16.24
C GLN A 596 -10.10 -19.22 14.87
N SER A 597 -10.54 -18.16 14.19
CA SER A 597 -10.14 -17.86 12.81
C SER A 597 -8.90 -16.97 12.70
N GLY A 598 -8.68 -16.06 13.66
CA GLY A 598 -7.72 -14.98 13.53
C GLY A 598 -8.04 -14.00 12.41
N GLU A 599 -9.28 -14.00 11.90
CA GLU A 599 -9.69 -13.28 10.70
C GLU A 599 -9.38 -11.78 10.78
N ARG A 600 -8.80 -11.23 9.71
CA ARG A 600 -8.34 -9.84 9.68
C ARG A 600 -8.21 -9.30 8.25
N SER A 601 -8.28 -7.98 8.10
CA SER A 601 -8.21 -7.33 6.78
C SER A 601 -6.87 -6.63 6.60
N ILE A 602 -6.01 -7.21 5.76
CA ILE A 602 -4.65 -6.73 5.47
C ILE A 602 -4.47 -6.20 4.04
N ALA A 603 -5.49 -6.34 3.19
CA ALA A 603 -5.48 -5.87 1.81
C ALA A 603 -6.68 -4.94 1.56
N SER A 604 -6.46 -3.91 0.76
CA SER A 604 -7.49 -2.95 0.39
C SER A 604 -8.65 -3.59 -0.36
N GLY A 605 -9.87 -3.20 0.01
CA GLY A 605 -11.05 -3.52 -0.79
C GLY A 605 -11.07 -2.82 -2.15
N THR A 606 -11.99 -3.23 -3.01
CA THR A 606 -12.29 -2.59 -4.29
C THR A 606 -13.74 -2.11 -4.30
N LEU A 607 -14.01 -1.09 -5.10
CA LEU A 607 -15.33 -0.49 -5.23
C LEU A 607 -15.88 -0.74 -6.63
N ALA A 608 -17.07 -1.31 -6.72
CA ALA A 608 -17.75 -1.55 -7.99
C ALA A 608 -19.26 -1.36 -7.81
N ASP A 609 -19.89 -0.54 -8.65
CA ASP A 609 -21.36 -0.46 -8.74
C ASP A 609 -22.04 -0.15 -7.38
N GLY A 610 -21.42 0.71 -6.56
CA GLY A 610 -21.90 1.07 -5.22
C GLY A 610 -21.62 0.02 -4.14
N LYS A 611 -20.96 -1.08 -4.49
CA LYS A 611 -20.54 -2.14 -3.57
C LYS A 611 -19.10 -1.95 -3.15
N LEU A 612 -18.84 -2.25 -1.89
CA LEU A 612 -17.53 -2.52 -1.34
C LEU A 612 -17.31 -4.04 -1.40
N VAL A 613 -16.21 -4.43 -2.02
CA VAL A 613 -15.76 -5.82 -2.08
C VAL A 613 -14.39 -5.91 -1.43
N PHE A 614 -14.24 -6.70 -0.38
CA PHE A 614 -12.94 -6.84 0.29
C PHE A 614 -12.68 -8.27 0.72
N GLY A 615 -11.41 -8.67 0.65
CA GLY A 615 -10.93 -9.93 1.19
C GLY A 615 -10.36 -9.75 2.60
N THR A 616 -10.57 -10.73 3.44
CA THR A 616 -9.85 -10.92 4.71
C THR A 616 -8.99 -12.18 4.61
N VAL A 617 -7.90 -12.20 5.38
CA VAL A 617 -7.11 -13.40 5.59
C VAL A 617 -7.61 -14.10 6.85
N VAL A 618 -7.69 -15.43 6.79
CA VAL A 618 -8.11 -16.31 7.87
C VAL A 618 -6.95 -17.26 8.17
N PRO A 619 -6.03 -16.91 9.10
CA PRO A 619 -4.91 -17.77 9.46
C PRO A 619 -5.32 -19.14 10.00
N GLY A 620 -6.44 -19.21 10.73
CA GLY A 620 -6.89 -20.43 11.38
C GLY A 620 -6.04 -20.80 12.61
N ARG A 621 -6.34 -21.95 13.22
CA ARG A 621 -5.70 -22.37 14.49
C ARG A 621 -4.35 -23.06 14.33
N ASP A 622 -4.08 -23.61 13.16
CA ASP A 622 -2.80 -24.21 12.85
C ASP A 622 -1.91 -23.12 12.24
N PRO A 623 -0.94 -22.56 12.99
CA PRO A 623 -0.04 -21.55 12.44
C PRO A 623 0.81 -22.09 11.28
N CYS A 624 0.83 -23.41 11.10
CA CYS A 624 1.53 -24.18 10.07
C CYS A 624 0.65 -24.54 8.84
N ALA A 625 -0.61 -24.12 8.83
CA ALA A 625 -1.53 -24.31 7.71
C ALA A 625 -1.57 -23.07 6.81
N ASP A 626 -1.89 -23.27 5.53
CA ASP A 626 -2.13 -22.13 4.64
C ASP A 626 -3.33 -21.33 5.12
N SER A 627 -3.27 -20.03 4.93
CA SER A 627 -4.35 -19.13 5.35
C SER A 627 -5.46 -19.16 4.31
N ALA A 628 -6.68 -19.41 4.77
CA ALA A 628 -7.88 -19.26 3.95
C ALA A 628 -8.15 -17.76 3.69
N GLY A 629 -8.96 -17.47 2.67
CA GLY A 629 -9.46 -16.14 2.39
C GLY A 629 -10.95 -16.05 2.68
N ARG A 630 -11.47 -14.87 3.02
CA ARG A 630 -12.93 -14.65 3.05
C ARG A 630 -13.29 -13.36 2.33
N VAL A 631 -14.24 -13.42 1.40
CA VAL A 631 -14.62 -12.26 0.57
C VAL A 631 -16.00 -11.75 0.96
N TYR A 632 -16.05 -10.47 1.32
CA TYR A 632 -17.28 -9.76 1.66
C TYR A 632 -17.70 -8.87 0.50
N VAL A 633 -19.01 -8.84 0.23
CA VAL A 633 -19.64 -7.93 -0.73
C VAL A 633 -20.77 -7.21 -0.02
N LEU A 634 -20.54 -5.93 0.25
CA LEU A 634 -21.45 -5.08 1.00
C LEU A 634 -21.82 -3.85 0.18
N ASP A 635 -23.01 -3.29 0.40
CA ASP A 635 -23.29 -1.92 0.02
C ASP A 635 -22.31 -0.96 0.73
N ALA A 636 -21.60 -0.11 -0.01
CA ALA A 636 -20.56 0.73 0.56
C ALA A 636 -21.10 1.77 1.55
N LEU A 637 -22.34 2.24 1.36
CA LEU A 637 -22.94 3.26 2.21
C LEU A 637 -23.62 2.65 3.44
N ALA A 638 -24.27 1.50 3.27
CA ALA A 638 -25.01 0.85 4.35
C ALA A 638 -24.15 -0.13 5.16
N GLY A 639 -23.15 -0.79 4.58
CA GLY A 639 -22.41 -1.87 5.23
C GLY A 639 -23.23 -3.16 5.39
N LEU A 640 -24.17 -3.41 4.47
CA LEU A 640 -25.07 -4.56 4.49
C LEU A 640 -24.95 -5.35 3.18
N ALA A 641 -25.23 -6.65 3.23
CA ALA A 641 -25.35 -7.47 2.03
C ALA A 641 -26.44 -6.93 1.08
N THR A 642 -26.36 -7.27 -0.20
CA THR A 642 -27.30 -6.77 -1.21
C THR A 642 -28.03 -7.87 -1.96
N ASP A 643 -29.23 -7.58 -2.46
CA ASP A 643 -29.94 -8.45 -3.38
C ASP A 643 -29.37 -8.42 -4.81
N ALA A 644 -29.98 -9.19 -5.71
CA ALA A 644 -29.59 -9.29 -7.13
C ALA A 644 -29.75 -7.97 -7.92
N ASP A 645 -30.56 -7.03 -7.42
CA ASP A 645 -30.72 -5.69 -7.99
C ASP A 645 -29.76 -4.66 -7.34
N GLY A 646 -28.94 -5.12 -6.40
CA GLY A 646 -27.93 -4.33 -5.70
C GLY A 646 -28.48 -3.48 -4.56
N ALA A 647 -29.70 -3.72 -4.08
CA ALA A 647 -30.27 -3.00 -2.94
C ALA A 647 -29.82 -3.63 -1.61
N ALA A 648 -29.50 -2.78 -0.63
CA ALA A 648 -29.09 -3.22 0.71
C ALA A 648 -30.23 -3.94 1.45
N LEU A 649 -29.91 -5.11 2.01
CA LEU A 649 -30.83 -5.95 2.76
C LEU A 649 -30.61 -5.79 4.27
N LEU A 650 -31.69 -5.73 5.04
CA LEU A 650 -31.61 -5.73 6.51
C LEU A 650 -30.99 -7.02 7.09
N SER A 651 -31.06 -8.10 6.31
CA SER A 651 -30.51 -9.42 6.59
C SER A 651 -30.14 -10.06 5.26
N GLY A 652 -28.88 -10.45 5.09
CA GLY A 652 -28.41 -11.08 3.85
C GLY A 652 -27.07 -11.80 4.05
N SER A 653 -26.75 -12.70 3.12
CA SER A 653 -25.55 -13.52 3.19
C SER A 653 -24.36 -12.86 2.46
N THR A 654 -23.15 -12.99 3.01
CA THR A 654 -21.88 -12.49 2.46
C THR A 654 -20.72 -13.15 3.21
N GLY A 655 -19.47 -12.88 2.83
CA GLY A 655 -18.31 -13.41 3.55
C GLY A 655 -18.02 -14.83 3.09
N THR A 656 -17.89 -15.02 1.78
CA THR A 656 -17.65 -16.33 1.18
C THR A 656 -16.25 -16.83 1.53
N LEU A 657 -16.16 -18.01 2.13
CA LEU A 657 -14.92 -18.68 2.48
C LEU A 657 -14.26 -19.27 1.24
N LEU A 658 -12.97 -19.01 1.09
CA LEU A 658 -12.12 -19.46 0.00
C LEU A 658 -10.93 -20.22 0.57
N PRO A 659 -10.44 -21.25 -0.13
CA PRO A 659 -9.32 -22.06 0.35
C PRO A 659 -8.02 -21.26 0.49
N ASP A 660 -7.86 -20.19 -0.30
CA ASP A 660 -6.64 -19.38 -0.35
C ASP A 660 -6.96 -17.88 -0.27
N PHE A 661 -6.02 -17.09 0.25
CA PHE A 661 -6.05 -15.63 0.20
C PHE A 661 -5.06 -15.09 -0.85
N LEU A 662 -5.57 -14.45 -1.90
CA LEU A 662 -4.76 -13.97 -3.04
C LEU A 662 -4.96 -12.48 -3.34
N GLY A 663 -5.29 -11.69 -2.31
CA GLY A 663 -5.48 -10.25 -2.43
C GLY A 663 -6.83 -9.85 -3.03
N ALA A 664 -6.85 -8.77 -3.81
CA ALA A 664 -8.08 -8.15 -4.28
C ALA A 664 -8.77 -8.96 -5.40
N PRO A 665 -10.11 -9.08 -5.38
CA PRO A 665 -10.85 -9.77 -6.42
C PRO A 665 -10.84 -9.01 -7.75
N LEU A 666 -10.94 -9.77 -8.84
CA LEU A 666 -11.08 -9.29 -10.21
C LEU A 666 -12.54 -8.90 -10.50
N MET A 667 -12.71 -7.79 -11.20
CA MET A 667 -14.00 -7.30 -11.69
C MET A 667 -14.09 -7.52 -13.20
N LEU A 668 -14.92 -8.46 -13.64
CA LEU A 668 -15.23 -8.67 -15.05
C LEU A 668 -16.51 -7.90 -15.39
N ARG A 669 -16.36 -6.79 -16.11
CA ARG A 669 -17.49 -5.94 -16.48
C ARG A 669 -18.15 -6.48 -17.74
N GLY A 670 -19.44 -6.77 -17.64
CA GLY A 670 -20.26 -7.10 -18.79
C GLY A 670 -20.57 -5.89 -19.67
N ASP A 671 -21.21 -6.19 -20.79
CA ASP A 671 -21.68 -5.19 -21.73
C ASP A 671 -22.70 -4.23 -21.11
N ARG A 672 -22.70 -2.99 -21.61
CA ARG A 672 -23.73 -2.01 -21.27
C ARG A 672 -24.99 -2.33 -22.06
N VAL A 673 -26.00 -2.86 -21.38
CA VAL A 673 -27.29 -3.18 -21.96
C VAL A 673 -28.26 -2.02 -21.78
N ARG A 674 -28.91 -1.60 -22.87
CA ARG A 674 -30.00 -0.63 -22.81
C ARG A 674 -31.25 -1.33 -22.27
N THR A 675 -31.74 -0.87 -21.13
CA THR A 675 -33.04 -1.32 -20.60
C THR A 675 -34.19 -0.67 -21.39
N GLY A 676 -35.40 -1.21 -21.25
CA GLY A 676 -36.60 -0.59 -21.83
C GLY A 676 -36.80 0.85 -21.35
N ARG A 677 -37.50 1.68 -22.14
CA ARG A 677 -37.88 3.03 -21.68
C ARG A 677 -38.85 2.92 -20.52
N GLU A 678 -38.55 3.61 -19.42
CA GLU A 678 -39.49 3.79 -18.31
C GLU A 678 -40.73 4.56 -18.80
N ALA A 679 -41.84 4.50 -18.05
CA ALA A 679 -43.08 5.22 -18.36
C ALA A 679 -42.90 6.75 -18.48
N ASN A 680 -41.84 7.29 -17.87
CA ASN A 680 -41.45 8.70 -17.96
C ASN A 680 -40.57 9.03 -19.19
N GLY A 681 -40.34 8.06 -20.09
CA GLY A 681 -39.50 8.21 -21.29
C GLY A 681 -38.00 8.01 -21.06
N ARG A 682 -37.55 7.89 -19.80
CA ARG A 682 -36.13 7.71 -19.45
C ARG A 682 -35.62 6.35 -19.89
N LEU A 683 -34.44 6.37 -20.48
CA LEU A 683 -33.67 5.17 -20.78
C LEU A 683 -32.72 4.92 -19.62
N ARG A 684 -32.58 3.67 -19.16
CA ARG A 684 -31.46 3.29 -18.29
C ARG A 684 -30.48 2.41 -19.04
N ILE A 685 -29.21 2.55 -18.74
CA ILE A 685 -28.19 1.56 -19.07
C ILE A 685 -27.99 0.71 -17.82
N ARG A 686 -28.05 -0.61 -18.00
CA ARG A 686 -27.64 -1.60 -17.01
C ARG A 686 -26.28 -2.16 -17.41
N ARG A 687 -25.45 -2.44 -16.43
CA ARG A 687 -24.24 -3.25 -16.57
C ARG A 687 -24.23 -4.23 -15.41
N ASP A 688 -23.93 -5.47 -15.74
CA ASP A 688 -23.62 -6.49 -14.76
C ASP A 688 -22.10 -6.63 -14.67
N THR A 689 -21.59 -6.85 -13.46
CA THR A 689 -20.18 -7.03 -13.15
C THR A 689 -20.05 -8.34 -12.39
N VAL A 690 -19.25 -9.27 -12.90
CA VAL A 690 -18.93 -10.53 -12.22
C VAL A 690 -17.69 -10.30 -11.36
N ILE A 691 -17.78 -10.70 -10.09
CA ILE A 691 -16.70 -10.58 -9.13
C ILE A 691 -16.04 -11.96 -9.01
N VAL A 692 -14.78 -12.04 -9.41
CA VAL A 692 -14.02 -13.29 -9.46
C VAL A 692 -12.86 -13.19 -8.49
N GLN A 693 -12.75 -14.13 -7.56
CA GLN A 693 -11.48 -14.31 -6.86
C GLN A 693 -10.55 -15.14 -7.76
N PRO A 694 -9.39 -14.60 -8.19
CA PRO A 694 -8.38 -15.40 -8.86
C PRO A 694 -7.80 -16.41 -7.85
N GLY A 695 -7.55 -17.64 -8.32
CA GLY A 695 -7.03 -18.73 -7.51
C GLY A 695 -6.43 -19.82 -8.37
N GLU A 696 -5.90 -20.88 -7.75
CA GLU A 696 -5.57 -22.11 -8.51
C GLU A 696 -6.81 -22.60 -9.26
N VAL A 697 -7.95 -22.56 -8.57
CA VAL A 697 -9.28 -22.65 -9.16
C VAL A 697 -9.96 -21.29 -8.98
N PRO A 698 -10.12 -20.49 -10.06
CA PRO A 698 -10.83 -19.22 -9.96
C PRO A 698 -12.29 -19.46 -9.59
N ARG A 699 -12.87 -18.56 -8.79
CA ARG A 699 -14.26 -18.68 -8.34
C ARG A 699 -14.99 -17.37 -8.52
N VAL A 700 -16.21 -17.44 -9.05
CA VAL A 700 -17.16 -16.33 -8.95
C VAL A 700 -17.63 -16.27 -7.50
N VAL A 701 -17.38 -15.14 -6.84
CA VAL A 701 -17.75 -14.92 -5.44
C VAL A 701 -19.02 -14.09 -5.31
N ALA A 702 -19.31 -13.26 -6.31
CA ALA A 702 -20.54 -12.48 -6.37
C ALA A 702 -20.81 -11.95 -7.78
N GLY A 703 -22.03 -11.51 -7.99
CA GLY A 703 -22.39 -10.60 -9.08
C GLY A 703 -22.76 -9.24 -8.49
N SER A 704 -22.47 -8.19 -9.25
CA SER A 704 -23.01 -6.86 -8.99
C SER A 704 -23.75 -6.39 -10.24
N ALA A 705 -24.81 -5.62 -10.05
CA ALA A 705 -25.50 -4.96 -11.13
C ALA A 705 -25.70 -3.51 -10.75
N ALA A 706 -25.49 -2.61 -11.69
CA ALA A 706 -25.92 -1.24 -11.52
C ALA A 706 -26.63 -0.73 -12.77
N SER A 707 -27.59 0.15 -12.53
CA SER A 707 -28.36 0.80 -13.58
C SER A 707 -28.34 2.31 -13.38
N TRP A 708 -28.02 3.03 -14.43
CA TRP A 708 -27.95 4.49 -14.41
C TRP A 708 -28.76 5.09 -15.56
N PRO A 709 -29.32 6.30 -15.36
CA PRO A 709 -30.00 7.02 -16.43
C PRO A 709 -29.05 7.25 -17.61
N ALA A 710 -29.59 7.13 -18.82
CA ALA A 710 -28.87 7.35 -20.06
C ALA A 710 -29.72 8.13 -21.08
N GLY A 711 -29.08 8.94 -21.90
CA GLY A 711 -29.74 9.83 -22.87
C GLY A 711 -29.91 11.27 -22.35
N ARG A 712 -30.31 12.19 -23.24
CA ARG A 712 -30.61 13.58 -22.86
C ARG A 712 -31.91 13.63 -22.05
N LEU A 713 -31.86 14.24 -20.87
CA LEU A 713 -33.05 14.90 -20.30
C LEU A 713 -33.49 15.95 -21.33
N SER A 714 -34.59 15.71 -22.05
CA SER A 714 -35.03 16.70 -23.02
C SER A 714 -35.50 17.95 -22.28
N TRP A 715 -35.27 19.14 -22.81
CA TRP A 715 -35.76 20.40 -22.21
C TRP A 715 -37.30 20.44 -22.08
N ARG A 716 -38.01 19.49 -22.73
CA ARG A 716 -39.46 19.29 -22.63
C ARG A 716 -39.89 18.37 -21.47
N GLU A 717 -38.98 17.72 -20.76
CA GLU A 717 -39.27 16.78 -19.66
C GLU A 717 -39.32 17.42 -18.27
N VAL A 718 -39.12 18.73 -18.15
CA VAL A 718 -39.53 19.46 -16.94
C VAL A 718 -41.00 19.83 -17.10
N ALA A 719 -41.90 18.89 -16.81
CA ALA A 719 -43.37 19.05 -16.95
C ALA A 719 -43.94 20.27 -16.18
N ASN A 720 -43.14 20.88 -15.32
CA ASN A 720 -43.44 21.98 -14.43
C ASN A 720 -42.39 23.11 -14.49
N TRP A 721 -41.55 23.20 -15.54
CA TRP A 721 -40.54 24.28 -15.66
C TRP A 721 -41.16 25.66 -15.52
N ARG A 722 -42.31 25.90 -16.16
CA ARG A 722 -43.04 27.18 -16.02
C ARG A 722 -43.56 27.43 -14.60
N ARG A 723 -43.86 26.40 -13.81
CA ARG A 723 -44.23 26.54 -12.39
C ARG A 723 -43.01 26.80 -11.52
N LEU A 724 -41.91 26.07 -11.75
CA LEU A 724 -40.64 26.25 -11.02
C LEU A 724 -40.02 27.62 -11.30
N HIS A 725 -40.05 28.08 -12.55
CA HIS A 725 -39.57 29.39 -12.95
C HIS A 725 -40.43 30.53 -12.36
N ARG A 726 -41.76 30.35 -12.29
CA ARG A 726 -42.66 31.29 -11.60
C ARG A 726 -42.51 31.27 -10.08
N ALA A 727 -42.19 30.11 -9.49
CA ALA A 727 -41.91 29.98 -8.06
C ALA A 727 -40.56 30.60 -7.67
N ALA A 728 -39.57 30.57 -8.57
CA ALA A 728 -38.28 31.23 -8.39
C ALA A 728 -38.34 32.75 -8.65
N GLY A 729 -39.29 33.23 -9.45
CA GLY A 729 -39.54 34.64 -9.70
C GLY A 729 -40.55 35.26 -8.74
N GLY A 730 -40.37 35.07 -7.42
CA GLY A 730 -41.18 35.76 -6.42
C GLY A 730 -41.19 37.28 -6.66
N PRO A 731 -42.31 37.98 -6.39
CA PRO A 731 -42.38 39.42 -6.60
C PRO A 731 -41.33 40.10 -5.73
N ALA A 732 -40.55 40.99 -6.34
CA ALA A 732 -39.61 41.84 -5.62
C ALA A 732 -40.35 42.65 -4.53
N PRO A 733 -39.87 42.62 -3.28
CA PRO A 733 -39.77 43.80 -2.45
C PRO A 733 -38.45 44.55 -2.72
#